data_AF-A0A8K1CRE3-F1
#
_entry.id   AF-A0A8K1CRE3-F1
#
_cell.length_a   1.000
_cell.length_b   1.000
_cell.length_c   1.000
_cell.angle_alpha   90.00
_cell.angle_beta   90.00
_cell.angle_gamma   90.00
#
_symmetry.space_group_name_H-M   'P 1'
#
loop_
_entity.id
_entity.type
_entity.pdbx_description
1 polymer ?
#
loop_
_entity_poly.entity_id
_entity_poly.type
_entity_poly.pdbx_seq_one_letter_code
_entity_poly.pdbx_strand_id
1 'polypeptide(L)'
;MRRTTVRLSLWLAALLSGVATTVHGTALTPTQYGCILQNGIKTTGAGNSTIFCGYDSWFRVQVDLPSPTKGIAPSTNGSYPVALRPHQATCSLDGDVELPIAASVVTGVKDDGATWMVDVNCTFPDDLDEDLISSHMTSNHNFSCVFIGNDMRAFIMDVALPPFIFLTDDYDVTGLTLMNKPSGGNAATSNTTTADSFNENDAAAVKPTSSATTKLRREKRRAAAIETPLIGIGQLAKFQIEVSGAHAALRAATLSGSCDINGQNVTVVDRKLNYIVQRNDSDFVGLKYRCDLVDGVGAKPAKQTGTVRHLVMQIDGTVPEMEEDIFMLFSTDKPARIGSVISITLKAKHLVEGYSGTCEVNGVKDIPLLEADDHGFYMIQYTVSEGDPSLSEADTMPLSCVVKSMAGNTYTFKEDVELGFTIDTIRPKMATTSILFSSDRPAHEGSIIEVQVTLQEDEPHLRVAGNDSCRINNASVGASFAKSTSNTFMLTYVVGKGEAMWKPGALPIYCIVQDAAGNTAVIDHFTDGNTLFARELKPVDVNAVMSPEFLPDKLLMIAFMIVAIASHSISKVCPHIGLPRITGYIVTGILVGPYVLNFLTTRQIRQLRIIDELSMAYIGLTAGSKLHWNRMKPIIRSILMVTIGLTLFEYIIGTVTITVLAGYIDFLQDTTDSEKYAIALLAGCMMIARSPSSALAVIEEVKSQGHFTTLIFAVTVMCDVLVIFLFNVNSMITESFLSEKDMSSNDLLKLVLQICGSTIVGAVLGKIMALFVFWRPVRIKRKSVWSKCQRIFKQFVLLLYGWMIFVICHLAHPYLEPLLCCMVSGAVMWNTSTNPEELSMLLKQLADLVYVSFFTITGATLELDMLVKAMVLSIILCLTRVAAIFLGSFLGGRLANEDPGHSKVAWMAYITQAGVTLGLAKQIQLVYPGWGSYFSTMIVAVVICNQLIGPPLLRYVLRHVGDAKKKEIGKVDGLTALVFSGPSLPNLQSAVLRLETCGWNVHSHLVEESLASVQEKVYVEEVSKSVLDTMRIIKPIEVVVVMMPTDEENFQLIRAVAAACQELKRIQVLRVVVQVAGDGSNEEETKWASRFGDMPATEEHGDTIDVIVVDRFEATDMLIELAACGKVVNIQEKEMSSTAISMEETSDTEQTELEDGRTANVSSGVRLRQKLKHKVRRMMLV
;
A
#
# COMPACT_ATOMS: atom_id res chain seq x y z
N MET A 1 19.83 -17.98 22.14
CA MET A 1 18.99 -17.61 20.97
C MET A 1 19.71 -16.55 20.11
N ARG A 2 21.01 -16.63 19.80
CA ARG A 2 21.67 -17.47 18.76
C ARG A 2 20.89 -18.69 18.23
N ARG A 3 20.97 -18.92 16.90
CA ARG A 3 20.29 -19.93 16.05
C ARG A 3 18.85 -19.63 15.59
N THR A 4 18.63 -18.51 14.89
CA THR A 4 17.50 -18.35 13.93
C THR A 4 17.80 -17.34 12.80
N THR A 5 19.08 -17.17 12.42
CA THR A 5 19.53 -16.14 11.47
C THR A 5 20.64 -16.64 10.51
N VAL A 6 20.60 -17.93 10.11
CA VAL A 6 21.60 -18.55 9.21
C VAL A 6 20.98 -19.56 8.22
N ARG A 7 19.76 -19.32 7.73
CA ARG A 7 19.08 -20.18 6.74
C ARG A 7 18.29 -19.44 5.65
N LEU A 8 18.74 -18.23 5.28
CA LEU A 8 18.15 -17.44 4.19
C LEU A 8 19.20 -16.84 3.23
N SER A 9 20.39 -17.45 3.16
CA SER A 9 21.55 -16.95 2.40
C SER A 9 22.24 -18.05 1.59
N LEU A 10 21.50 -19.06 1.15
CA LEU A 10 22.03 -20.30 0.54
C LEU A 10 21.20 -20.78 -0.66
N TRP A 11 20.58 -19.84 -1.38
CA TRP A 11 19.71 -20.09 -2.54
C TRP A 11 19.97 -19.15 -3.74
N LEU A 12 21.15 -18.53 -3.79
CA LEU A 12 21.48 -17.46 -4.75
C LEU A 12 22.90 -17.58 -5.35
N ALA A 13 23.47 -18.79 -5.37
CA ALA A 13 24.86 -19.06 -5.79
C ALA A 13 25.00 -20.34 -6.66
N ALA A 14 24.06 -20.57 -7.58
CA ALA A 14 24.08 -21.72 -8.51
C ALA A 14 23.63 -21.34 -9.95
N LEU A 15 23.90 -20.10 -10.36
CA LEU A 15 23.80 -19.64 -11.75
C LEU A 15 25.20 -19.17 -12.18
N LEU A 16 25.92 -20.00 -12.96
CA LEU A 16 26.93 -19.66 -14.01
C LEU A 16 27.93 -20.82 -14.28
N SER A 17 28.30 -21.01 -15.57
CA SER A 17 29.30 -21.96 -16.16
C SER A 17 28.97 -23.48 -16.18
N GLY A 18 29.33 -24.31 -17.19
CA GLY A 18 29.79 -24.04 -18.58
C GLY A 18 30.56 -25.18 -19.33
N VAL A 19 29.92 -25.84 -20.33
CA VAL A 19 30.45 -26.35 -21.65
C VAL A 19 31.40 -27.61 -21.80
N ALA A 20 31.11 -28.50 -22.80
CA ALA A 20 32.01 -29.33 -23.71
C ALA A 20 32.06 -30.91 -23.76
N THR A 21 31.45 -31.50 -24.83
CA THR A 21 31.91 -32.54 -25.87
C THR A 21 32.61 -33.92 -25.62
N THR A 22 32.19 -35.01 -26.34
CA THR A 22 32.95 -35.87 -27.37
C THR A 22 32.27 -37.25 -27.74
N VAL A 23 32.79 -38.02 -28.75
CA VAL A 23 32.11 -39.09 -29.58
C VAL A 23 33.01 -40.29 -30.02
N HIS A 24 32.46 -41.52 -30.29
CA HIS A 24 32.78 -42.55 -31.35
C HIS A 24 31.89 -43.84 -31.18
N GLY A 25 31.82 -44.92 -32.01
CA GLY A 25 32.48 -45.43 -33.25
C GLY A 25 31.78 -46.72 -33.84
N THR A 26 32.33 -47.45 -34.84
CA THR A 26 31.68 -48.58 -35.60
C THR A 26 32.62 -49.74 -36.09
N ALA A 27 32.09 -50.87 -36.63
CA ALA A 27 32.84 -52.05 -37.16
C ALA A 27 32.16 -52.80 -38.35
N LEU A 28 32.87 -53.71 -39.06
CA LEU A 28 32.51 -54.37 -40.37
C LEU A 28 32.77 -55.92 -40.45
N THR A 29 32.28 -56.59 -41.51
CA THR A 29 32.07 -58.06 -41.68
C THR A 29 32.71 -58.70 -42.98
N PRO A 30 32.66 -60.04 -43.23
CA PRO A 30 33.59 -60.77 -44.14
C PRO A 30 33.10 -61.14 -45.58
N THR A 31 33.88 -61.98 -46.28
CA THR A 31 33.91 -62.34 -47.72
C THR A 31 32.72 -63.13 -48.30
N GLN A 32 32.53 -63.09 -49.65
CA GLN A 32 31.40 -63.69 -50.40
C GLN A 32 31.81 -64.81 -51.39
N TYR A 33 30.90 -65.75 -51.65
CA TYR A 33 30.94 -66.75 -52.73
C TYR A 33 29.67 -66.65 -53.62
N GLY A 34 29.67 -67.22 -54.84
CA GLY A 34 28.47 -67.20 -55.70
C GLY A 34 28.50 -68.18 -56.90
N CYS A 35 27.31 -68.64 -57.29
CA CYS A 35 27.07 -69.54 -58.43
C CYS A 35 26.53 -68.77 -59.65
N ILE A 36 26.81 -69.24 -60.88
CA ILE A 36 26.41 -68.58 -62.13
C ILE A 36 25.74 -69.60 -63.06
N LEU A 37 24.50 -69.31 -63.45
CA LEU A 37 23.79 -70.05 -64.49
C LEU A 37 24.09 -69.44 -65.88
N GLN A 38 23.99 -70.27 -66.92
CA GLN A 38 24.43 -69.97 -68.30
C GLN A 38 23.85 -68.67 -68.92
N ASN A 39 22.71 -68.18 -68.40
CA ASN A 39 22.05 -66.93 -68.81
C ASN A 39 22.45 -65.68 -67.99
N GLY A 40 23.51 -65.74 -67.18
CA GLY A 40 24.11 -64.57 -66.52
C GLY A 40 23.37 -64.01 -65.31
N ILE A 41 22.31 -64.69 -64.84
CA ILE A 41 21.57 -64.32 -63.63
C ILE A 41 22.40 -64.73 -62.41
N LYS A 42 22.85 -63.75 -61.62
CA LYS A 42 23.52 -63.96 -60.33
C LYS A 42 22.50 -64.06 -59.20
N THR A 43 22.48 -65.18 -58.49
CA THR A 43 21.68 -65.38 -57.27
C THR A 43 22.54 -65.13 -56.03
N THR A 44 22.51 -63.90 -55.50
CA THR A 44 23.22 -63.55 -54.25
C THR A 44 22.34 -63.82 -53.02
N GLY A 45 22.42 -65.04 -52.48
CA GLY A 45 21.80 -65.40 -51.20
C GLY A 45 22.70 -65.08 -50.01
N ALA A 46 22.31 -64.12 -49.16
CA ALA A 46 23.07 -63.79 -47.95
C ALA A 46 22.68 -64.73 -46.78
N GLY A 47 23.54 -65.71 -46.49
CA GLY A 47 23.50 -66.54 -45.26
C GLY A 47 23.40 -68.05 -45.52
N ASN A 48 24.42 -68.79 -45.07
CA ASN A 48 24.50 -70.26 -44.90
C ASN A 48 23.64 -71.11 -45.85
N SER A 49 23.68 -70.83 -47.15
CA SER A 49 22.84 -71.48 -48.15
C SER A 49 23.61 -72.58 -48.88
N THR A 50 23.04 -73.78 -48.83
CA THR A 50 23.23 -74.82 -49.85
C THR A 50 23.06 -74.19 -51.23
N ILE A 51 24.00 -74.42 -52.14
CA ILE A 51 23.89 -73.91 -53.52
C ILE A 51 22.88 -74.79 -54.28
N PHE A 52 22.14 -74.21 -55.23
CA PHE A 52 21.19 -74.97 -56.05
C PHE A 52 21.68 -74.98 -57.50
N CYS A 53 21.84 -76.17 -58.08
CA CYS A 53 22.37 -76.38 -59.42
C CYS A 53 21.35 -77.11 -60.29
N GLY A 54 21.32 -76.78 -61.58
CA GLY A 54 20.66 -77.55 -62.63
C GLY A 54 21.68 -78.05 -63.66
N TYR A 55 21.20 -78.66 -64.74
CA TYR A 55 22.03 -78.92 -65.93
C TYR A 55 22.71 -77.61 -66.40
N ASP A 56 23.97 -77.71 -66.85
CA ASP A 56 24.84 -76.61 -67.33
C ASP A 56 25.13 -75.45 -66.32
N SER A 57 25.31 -75.78 -65.04
CA SER A 57 25.69 -74.82 -63.98
C SER A 57 27.22 -74.72 -63.75
N TRP A 58 27.71 -73.52 -63.38
CA TRP A 58 29.14 -73.25 -63.10
C TRP A 58 29.30 -72.46 -61.78
N PHE A 59 30.38 -72.70 -61.01
CA PHE A 59 30.73 -71.88 -59.83
C PHE A 59 32.11 -71.24 -59.93
N ARG A 60 32.28 -70.09 -59.27
CA ARG A 60 33.51 -69.28 -59.27
C ARG A 60 34.15 -69.26 -57.88
N VAL A 61 35.45 -69.57 -57.81
CA VAL A 61 36.24 -69.63 -56.58
C VAL A 61 37.33 -68.56 -56.61
N GLN A 62 37.55 -67.90 -55.46
CA GLN A 62 38.59 -66.88 -55.24
C GLN A 62 39.73 -67.46 -54.39
N VAL A 63 40.98 -67.26 -54.80
CA VAL A 63 42.17 -67.90 -54.19
C VAL A 63 43.35 -66.93 -54.12
N ASP A 64 44.01 -66.78 -52.97
CA ASP A 64 45.18 -65.89 -52.79
C ASP A 64 46.51 -66.66 -52.83
N LEU A 65 47.48 -66.18 -53.64
CA LEU A 65 48.81 -66.80 -53.79
C LEU A 65 49.96 -65.85 -53.36
N PRO A 66 51.05 -66.37 -52.75
CA PRO A 66 52.20 -65.56 -52.36
C PRO A 66 53.02 -65.05 -53.55
N SER A 67 53.55 -63.83 -53.44
CA SER A 67 54.14 -63.09 -54.57
C SER A 67 55.41 -63.71 -55.17
N PRO A 68 55.55 -63.82 -56.50
CA PRO A 68 56.79 -64.22 -57.16
C PRO A 68 57.91 -63.16 -57.02
N THR A 69 59.17 -63.60 -57.07
CA THR A 69 60.33 -62.77 -56.72
C THR A 69 60.79 -61.83 -57.84
N LYS A 70 60.92 -60.53 -57.49
CA LYS A 70 61.62 -59.41 -58.19
C LYS A 70 62.06 -59.65 -59.65
N GLY A 71 61.44 -58.94 -60.60
CA GLY A 71 62.06 -58.74 -61.92
C GLY A 71 61.26 -58.00 -63.00
N ILE A 72 59.93 -57.91 -62.88
CA ILE A 72 59.05 -57.41 -63.95
C ILE A 72 58.18 -56.26 -63.42
N ALA A 73 58.11 -55.15 -64.15
CA ALA A 73 57.28 -53.99 -63.81
C ALA A 73 55.92 -54.06 -64.54
N PRO A 74 54.79 -53.75 -63.88
CA PRO A 74 53.46 -53.84 -64.49
C PRO A 74 53.20 -52.71 -65.49
N SER A 75 52.55 -53.04 -66.61
CA SER A 75 52.00 -52.05 -67.55
C SER A 75 50.72 -51.41 -67.02
N THR A 76 50.37 -50.24 -67.57
CA THR A 76 49.47 -49.20 -67.03
C THR A 76 47.98 -49.55 -66.82
N ASN A 77 47.58 -50.83 -66.83
CA ASN A 77 46.23 -51.29 -66.47
C ASN A 77 46.21 -52.36 -65.35
N GLY A 78 47.35 -52.63 -64.69
CA GLY A 78 47.38 -53.41 -63.44
C GLY A 78 47.11 -54.92 -63.54
N SER A 79 46.73 -55.43 -64.71
CA SER A 79 46.53 -56.87 -64.95
C SER A 79 47.77 -57.54 -65.55
N TYR A 80 48.21 -58.64 -64.94
CA TYR A 80 49.19 -59.57 -65.52
C TYR A 80 48.45 -60.72 -66.21
N PRO A 81 48.41 -60.80 -67.55
CA PRO A 81 47.75 -61.90 -68.26
C PRO A 81 48.61 -63.17 -68.24
N VAL A 82 48.65 -63.88 -67.12
CA VAL A 82 49.15 -65.27 -67.05
C VAL A 82 48.00 -66.21 -67.40
N ALA A 83 47.78 -66.42 -68.69
CA ALA A 83 46.83 -67.42 -69.18
C ALA A 83 47.49 -68.81 -69.13
N LEU A 84 47.08 -69.64 -68.16
CA LEU A 84 47.44 -71.06 -68.14
C LEU A 84 46.80 -71.77 -69.34
N ARG A 85 47.57 -72.61 -70.04
CA ARG A 85 47.01 -73.43 -71.13
C ARG A 85 46.32 -74.67 -70.55
N PRO A 86 45.33 -75.25 -71.27
CA PRO A 86 44.75 -76.54 -70.89
C PRO A 86 45.85 -77.58 -70.61
N HIS A 87 45.65 -78.39 -69.55
CA HIS A 87 46.60 -79.38 -69.02
C HIS A 87 47.88 -78.84 -68.33
N GLN A 88 47.99 -77.54 -68.01
CA GLN A 88 49.07 -77.01 -67.14
C GLN A 88 48.66 -76.87 -65.65
N ALA A 89 47.43 -77.25 -65.33
CA ALA A 89 46.91 -77.40 -63.98
C ALA A 89 46.06 -78.67 -63.93
N THR A 90 46.14 -79.41 -62.82
CA THR A 90 45.35 -80.61 -62.53
C THR A 90 44.76 -80.47 -61.14
N CYS A 91 43.45 -80.68 -61.00
CA CYS A 91 42.75 -80.55 -59.74
C CYS A 91 41.79 -81.72 -59.50
N SER A 92 41.74 -82.17 -58.26
CA SER A 92 40.93 -83.30 -57.79
C SER A 92 39.96 -82.86 -56.71
N LEU A 93 38.68 -83.25 -56.84
CA LEU A 93 37.69 -83.12 -55.76
C LEU A 93 37.81 -84.32 -54.82
N ASP A 94 38.00 -84.05 -53.52
CA ASP A 94 38.24 -85.02 -52.44
C ASP A 94 39.35 -86.07 -52.70
N GLY A 95 40.20 -85.84 -53.70
CA GLY A 95 41.35 -86.68 -54.07
C GLY A 95 41.06 -87.74 -55.15
N ASP A 96 39.79 -88.08 -55.39
CA ASP A 96 39.40 -89.23 -56.24
C ASP A 96 38.83 -88.86 -57.62
N VAL A 97 38.30 -87.65 -57.80
CA VAL A 97 37.66 -87.22 -59.07
C VAL A 97 38.41 -86.05 -59.70
N GLU A 98 39.05 -86.27 -60.86
CA GLU A 98 39.64 -85.20 -61.68
C GLU A 98 38.54 -84.40 -62.39
N LEU A 99 38.53 -83.07 -62.19
CA LEU A 99 37.56 -82.16 -62.83
C LEU A 99 38.21 -81.29 -63.91
N PRO A 100 37.62 -81.16 -65.11
CA PRO A 100 38.17 -80.33 -66.17
C PRO A 100 37.97 -78.83 -65.88
N ILE A 101 39.07 -78.06 -65.95
CA ILE A 101 39.08 -76.61 -65.72
C ILE A 101 39.11 -75.85 -67.05
N ALA A 102 38.18 -74.89 -67.20
CA ALA A 102 38.23 -73.90 -68.27
C ALA A 102 39.19 -72.74 -67.90
N ALA A 103 39.93 -72.22 -68.87
CA ALA A 103 41.17 -71.47 -68.64
C ALA A 103 41.05 -70.22 -67.73
N SER A 104 42.08 -70.02 -66.90
CA SER A 104 42.19 -68.99 -65.85
C SER A 104 42.36 -67.55 -66.39
N VAL A 105 41.67 -66.58 -65.78
CA VAL A 105 41.87 -65.14 -66.02
C VAL A 105 42.25 -64.42 -64.72
N VAL A 106 43.37 -63.69 -64.76
CA VAL A 106 43.85 -62.88 -63.63
C VAL A 106 43.13 -61.53 -63.60
N THR A 107 42.39 -61.26 -62.52
CA THR A 107 41.82 -59.93 -62.23
C THR A 107 42.02 -59.57 -60.77
N GLY A 108 42.89 -58.61 -60.48
CA GLY A 108 42.99 -58.02 -59.15
C GLY A 108 44.11 -56.99 -59.02
N VAL A 109 43.87 -55.98 -58.18
CA VAL A 109 44.90 -55.40 -57.31
C VAL A 109 44.23 -55.11 -55.96
N LYS A 110 44.81 -55.67 -54.89
CA LYS A 110 44.74 -55.10 -53.53
C LYS A 110 46.16 -55.24 -52.98
N ASP A 111 46.72 -54.16 -52.42
CA ASP A 111 48.18 -53.88 -52.50
C ASP A 111 49.15 -54.81 -51.73
N ASP A 112 48.69 -55.92 -51.12
CA ASP A 112 49.53 -56.84 -50.32
C ASP A 112 49.52 -58.32 -50.78
N GLY A 113 48.83 -58.68 -51.88
CA GLY A 113 48.80 -60.07 -52.37
C GLY A 113 48.06 -60.26 -53.70
N ALA A 114 48.43 -61.27 -54.49
CA ALA A 114 47.83 -61.53 -55.80
C ALA A 114 46.70 -62.56 -55.71
N THR A 115 45.47 -62.08 -55.86
CA THR A 115 44.24 -62.88 -55.87
C THR A 115 43.91 -63.42 -57.27
N TRP A 116 43.52 -64.68 -57.35
CA TRP A 116 43.14 -65.41 -58.56
C TRP A 116 41.64 -65.78 -58.51
N MET A 117 41.01 -65.82 -59.68
CA MET A 117 39.63 -66.27 -59.86
C MET A 117 39.61 -67.47 -60.82
N VAL A 118 38.95 -68.56 -60.40
CA VAL A 118 38.85 -69.80 -61.18
C VAL A 118 37.37 -70.18 -61.34
N ASP A 119 36.95 -70.45 -62.57
CA ASP A 119 35.63 -70.99 -62.89
C ASP A 119 35.72 -72.51 -63.05
N VAL A 120 34.86 -73.24 -62.34
CA VAL A 120 34.81 -74.71 -62.34
C VAL A 120 33.42 -75.16 -62.78
N ASN A 121 33.37 -76.17 -63.66
CA ASN A 121 32.13 -76.75 -64.15
C ASN A 121 31.56 -77.76 -63.13
N CYS A 122 30.25 -77.74 -62.91
CA CYS A 122 29.56 -78.55 -61.91
C CYS A 122 28.96 -79.86 -62.45
N THR A 123 29.06 -80.14 -63.75
CA THR A 123 28.56 -81.39 -64.34
C THR A 123 29.51 -82.55 -64.05
N PHE A 124 29.00 -83.60 -63.41
CA PHE A 124 29.68 -84.89 -63.33
C PHE A 124 29.75 -85.55 -64.72
N PRO A 125 30.80 -86.33 -65.03
CA PRO A 125 30.81 -87.16 -66.23
C PRO A 125 29.72 -88.24 -66.14
N ASP A 126 29.12 -88.60 -67.29
CA ASP A 126 27.85 -89.34 -67.39
C ASP A 126 27.85 -90.78 -66.82
N ASP A 127 29.00 -91.31 -66.41
CA ASP A 127 29.21 -92.72 -66.02
C ASP A 127 29.37 -92.96 -64.49
N LEU A 128 28.86 -92.08 -63.61
CA LEU A 128 28.95 -92.24 -62.14
C LEU A 128 27.71 -92.91 -61.50
N ASP A 129 27.96 -93.80 -60.53
CA ASP A 129 26.93 -94.52 -59.74
C ASP A 129 26.08 -93.58 -58.85
N GLU A 130 24.76 -93.82 -58.83
CA GLU A 130 23.77 -93.04 -58.03
C GLU A 130 24.07 -93.07 -56.52
N ASP A 131 24.61 -94.17 -55.99
CA ASP A 131 24.96 -94.28 -54.57
C ASP A 131 26.07 -93.28 -54.19
N LEU A 132 27.03 -93.00 -55.09
CA LEU A 132 28.06 -91.99 -54.86
C LEU A 132 27.42 -90.60 -54.79
N ILE A 133 26.54 -90.28 -55.74
CA ILE A 133 25.84 -89.00 -55.86
C ILE A 133 25.06 -88.65 -54.57
N SER A 134 24.45 -89.64 -53.91
CA SER A 134 23.72 -89.43 -52.65
C SER A 134 24.62 -89.04 -51.47
N SER A 135 25.85 -89.56 -51.42
CA SER A 135 26.77 -89.38 -50.29
C SER A 135 27.43 -88.00 -50.25
N HIS A 136 27.64 -87.37 -51.41
CA HIS A 136 28.28 -86.05 -51.55
C HIS A 136 27.32 -84.85 -51.35
N MET A 137 26.08 -85.04 -50.86
CA MET A 137 25.12 -83.92 -50.70
C MET A 137 25.14 -83.19 -49.35
N THR A 138 25.94 -83.62 -48.36
CA THR A 138 25.76 -83.19 -46.95
C THR A 138 27.02 -82.76 -46.20
N SER A 139 28.18 -82.62 -46.87
CA SER A 139 29.43 -82.19 -46.25
C SER A 139 30.16 -81.12 -47.06
N ASN A 140 31.18 -80.48 -46.48
CA ASN A 140 32.07 -79.61 -47.23
C ASN A 140 33.13 -80.46 -47.96
N HIS A 141 33.38 -80.16 -49.23
CA HIS A 141 34.34 -80.90 -50.06
C HIS A 141 35.69 -80.19 -50.15
N ASN A 142 36.79 -80.94 -50.08
CA ASN A 142 38.13 -80.42 -50.27
C ASN A 142 38.53 -80.49 -51.75
N PHE A 143 38.76 -79.33 -52.35
CA PHE A 143 39.24 -79.20 -53.72
C PHE A 143 40.75 -78.93 -53.69
N SER A 144 41.55 -79.89 -54.17
CA SER A 144 43.02 -79.79 -54.20
C SER A 144 43.52 -79.56 -55.63
N CYS A 145 44.39 -78.57 -55.82
CA CYS A 145 44.93 -78.17 -57.12
C CYS A 145 46.45 -78.15 -57.15
N VAL A 146 47.04 -78.67 -58.23
CA VAL A 146 48.47 -78.55 -58.55
C VAL A 146 48.65 -77.71 -59.82
N PHE A 147 49.40 -76.60 -59.69
CA PHE A 147 49.73 -75.70 -60.80
C PHE A 147 51.22 -75.80 -61.15
N ILE A 148 51.56 -75.96 -62.45
CA ILE A 148 52.94 -76.08 -62.93
C ILE A 148 53.19 -75.09 -64.07
N GLY A 149 54.18 -74.20 -63.91
CA GLY A 149 54.52 -73.17 -64.90
C GLY A 149 56.03 -72.94 -65.03
N ASN A 150 56.48 -72.51 -66.21
CA ASN A 150 57.90 -72.57 -66.62
C ASN A 150 58.92 -71.88 -65.70
N ASP A 151 58.52 -70.91 -64.87
CA ASP A 151 59.39 -70.22 -63.91
C ASP A 151 58.83 -70.21 -62.46
N MET A 152 57.85 -71.07 -62.14
CA MET A 152 57.31 -71.21 -60.78
C MET A 152 57.36 -72.66 -60.30
N ARG A 153 57.73 -72.87 -59.02
CA ARG A 153 57.65 -74.18 -58.38
C ARG A 153 56.18 -74.60 -58.23
N ALA A 154 55.91 -75.90 -58.23
CA ALA A 154 54.58 -76.42 -57.97
C ALA A 154 54.09 -76.02 -56.57
N PHE A 155 52.87 -75.51 -56.49
CA PHE A 155 52.15 -75.22 -55.25
C PHE A 155 50.88 -76.07 -55.22
N ILE A 156 50.61 -76.68 -54.06
CA ILE A 156 49.36 -77.36 -53.75
C ILE A 156 48.49 -76.36 -52.98
N MET A 157 47.22 -76.23 -53.36
CA MET A 157 46.24 -75.44 -52.62
C MET A 157 44.97 -76.26 -52.41
N ASP A 158 44.52 -76.30 -51.16
CA ASP A 158 43.29 -76.98 -50.74
C ASP A 158 42.22 -75.93 -50.38
N VAL A 159 41.04 -76.02 -50.99
CA VAL A 159 39.92 -75.10 -50.76
C VAL A 159 38.66 -75.88 -50.41
N ALA A 160 37.99 -75.52 -49.33
CA ALA A 160 36.74 -76.16 -48.89
C ALA A 160 35.51 -75.52 -49.55
N LEU A 161 34.69 -76.32 -50.24
CA LEU A 161 33.43 -75.91 -50.89
C LEU A 161 32.19 -76.28 -50.03
N PRO A 162 31.11 -75.48 -50.05
CA PRO A 162 29.86 -75.78 -49.37
C PRO A 162 28.95 -76.76 -50.16
N PRO A 163 28.00 -77.46 -49.49
CA PRO A 163 27.10 -78.44 -50.12
C PRO A 163 26.05 -77.84 -51.09
N PHE A 164 25.47 -78.66 -51.98
CA PHE A 164 24.49 -78.23 -53.00
C PHE A 164 23.40 -79.29 -53.38
N ILE A 165 22.29 -78.84 -54.01
CA ILE A 165 21.03 -79.61 -54.26
C ILE A 165 20.45 -79.40 -55.68
N PHE A 166 19.76 -80.41 -56.24
CA PHE A 166 19.07 -80.42 -57.56
C PHE A 166 17.51 -80.56 -57.44
N LEU A 167 16.69 -80.17 -58.45
CA LEU A 167 15.21 -80.00 -58.36
C LEU A 167 14.37 -80.43 -59.59
N THR A 168 13.06 -80.71 -59.40
CA THR A 168 12.12 -81.28 -60.42
C THR A 168 10.66 -80.73 -60.48
N ASP A 169 9.76 -81.09 -59.56
CA ASP A 169 8.31 -81.36 -59.85
C ASP A 169 7.28 -80.19 -59.95
N ASP A 170 6.08 -80.51 -60.48
CA ASP A 170 4.94 -79.66 -60.92
C ASP A 170 4.00 -79.07 -59.83
N TYR A 171 3.16 -78.06 -60.17
CA TYR A 171 2.26 -77.29 -59.27
C TYR A 171 0.96 -76.74 -59.95
N ASP A 172 -0.01 -76.19 -59.18
CA ASP A 172 -1.34 -75.72 -59.67
C ASP A 172 -1.85 -74.37 -59.05
N VAL A 173 -2.78 -73.64 -59.70
CA VAL A 173 -3.25 -72.27 -59.30
C VAL A 173 -4.75 -72.22 -58.95
N THR A 174 -5.14 -71.59 -57.84
CA THR A 174 -6.51 -71.71 -57.27
C THR A 174 -7.38 -70.45 -57.28
N GLY A 175 -6.86 -69.23 -57.09
CA GLY A 175 -7.72 -68.04 -56.97
C GLY A 175 -7.01 -66.69 -56.73
N LEU A 176 -7.79 -65.66 -56.35
CA LEU A 176 -7.33 -64.30 -55.97
C LEU A 176 -8.00 -63.85 -54.66
N THR A 177 -7.21 -63.30 -53.73
CA THR A 177 -7.68 -62.75 -52.45
C THR A 177 -7.20 -61.31 -52.22
N LEU A 178 -8.03 -60.49 -51.56
CA LEU A 178 -7.75 -59.08 -51.27
C LEU A 178 -6.86 -58.96 -50.02
N MET A 179 -5.73 -58.26 -50.15
CA MET A 179 -4.61 -58.28 -49.20
C MET A 179 -4.36 -56.95 -48.48
N ASN A 180 -5.19 -55.93 -48.69
CA ASN A 180 -5.05 -54.66 -47.96
C ASN A 180 -5.13 -54.92 -46.44
N LYS A 181 -4.26 -54.29 -45.66
CA LYS A 181 -4.46 -54.18 -44.21
C LYS A 181 -5.24 -52.89 -43.94
N PRO A 182 -6.15 -52.86 -42.96
CA PRO A 182 -6.74 -51.60 -42.53
C PRO A 182 -5.62 -50.64 -42.14
N SER A 183 -5.58 -49.47 -42.78
CA SER A 183 -4.61 -48.43 -42.49
C SER A 183 -4.91 -47.84 -41.13
N GLY A 184 -4.10 -48.21 -40.12
CA GLY A 184 -4.28 -47.76 -38.75
C GLY A 184 -4.11 -46.25 -38.61
N GLY A 185 -5.20 -45.52 -38.43
CA GLY A 185 -5.18 -44.20 -37.83
C GLY A 185 -4.96 -44.32 -36.32
N ASN A 186 -3.79 -43.88 -35.85
CA ASN A 186 -3.39 -43.65 -34.45
C ASN A 186 -4.30 -44.23 -33.34
N ALA A 187 -4.24 -45.54 -33.11
CA ALA A 187 -4.62 -46.12 -31.83
C ALA A 187 -3.51 -45.81 -30.80
N ALA A 188 -3.70 -44.79 -29.97
CA ALA A 188 -2.76 -44.43 -28.92
C ALA A 188 -2.58 -45.61 -27.94
N THR A 189 -1.33 -45.95 -27.65
CA THR A 189 -0.95 -47.04 -26.75
C THR A 189 -1.53 -46.85 -25.34
N SER A 190 -2.47 -47.71 -24.95
CA SER A 190 -2.98 -47.78 -23.59
C SER A 190 -1.97 -48.42 -22.65
N ASN A 191 -1.15 -47.62 -21.98
CA ASN A 191 -0.34 -48.11 -20.85
C ASN A 191 -1.25 -48.46 -19.68
N THR A 192 -1.37 -49.75 -19.38
CA THR A 192 -1.97 -50.23 -18.13
C THR A 192 -0.99 -50.05 -16.98
N THR A 193 -1.21 -49.05 -16.13
CA THR A 193 -0.62 -48.98 -14.78
C THR A 193 -1.67 -48.61 -13.75
N THR A 194 -2.02 -49.60 -12.93
CA THR A 194 -2.42 -49.51 -11.52
C THR A 194 -3.43 -48.43 -11.11
N ALA A 195 -4.64 -48.88 -10.78
CA ALA A 195 -5.45 -48.23 -9.75
C ALA A 195 -4.71 -48.23 -8.40
N ASP A 196 -4.86 -47.18 -7.59
CA ASP A 196 -5.65 -47.30 -6.37
C ASP A 196 -5.88 -45.97 -5.62
N SER A 197 -6.90 -46.01 -4.76
CA SER A 197 -7.19 -45.14 -3.61
C SER A 197 -7.97 -43.81 -3.78
N PHE A 198 -9.24 -43.87 -3.33
CA PHE A 198 -9.97 -42.98 -2.41
C PHE A 198 -10.02 -41.45 -2.61
N ASN A 199 -11.03 -40.74 -2.09
CA ASN A 199 -12.50 -40.92 -2.10
C ASN A 199 -13.13 -39.55 -1.78
N GLU A 200 -14.44 -39.43 -1.94
CA GLU A 200 -15.34 -38.37 -1.48
C GLU A 200 -14.90 -37.62 -0.19
N ASN A 201 -15.05 -36.29 -0.20
CA ASN A 201 -16.04 -35.67 0.68
C ASN A 201 -16.43 -34.24 0.28
N ASP A 202 -17.64 -33.90 0.72
CA ASP A 202 -18.27 -32.59 0.89
C ASP A 202 -18.73 -31.78 -0.34
N ALA A 203 -20.06 -31.80 -0.49
CA ALA A 203 -20.85 -31.05 -1.45
C ALA A 203 -21.51 -29.82 -0.80
N ALA A 204 -21.94 -28.85 -1.62
CA ALA A 204 -23.19 -28.11 -1.38
C ALA A 204 -23.71 -27.41 -2.65
N ALA A 205 -24.89 -27.84 -3.12
CA ALA A 205 -26.00 -27.11 -3.79
C ALA A 205 -25.71 -26.00 -4.86
N VAL A 206 -26.50 -25.82 -5.92
CA VAL A 206 -27.98 -25.86 -6.04
C VAL A 206 -28.43 -26.36 -7.44
N LYS A 207 -29.62 -26.97 -7.54
CA LYS A 207 -30.27 -27.46 -8.79
C LYS A 207 -31.09 -26.37 -9.52
N PRO A 208 -31.29 -26.50 -10.83
CA PRO A 208 -32.62 -26.88 -11.36
C PRO A 208 -32.52 -28.09 -12.33
N THR A 209 -33.22 -29.23 -12.15
CA THR A 209 -34.63 -29.58 -12.47
C THR A 209 -34.97 -29.78 -13.96
N SER A 210 -35.75 -30.85 -14.22
CA SER A 210 -36.21 -31.46 -15.50
C SER A 210 -35.10 -31.96 -16.47
N SER A 211 -34.86 -33.25 -16.74
CA SER A 211 -35.67 -34.48 -16.92
C SER A 211 -35.91 -34.89 -18.40
N ALA A 212 -34.84 -35.19 -19.16
CA ALA A 212 -34.98 -35.83 -20.49
C ALA A 212 -33.76 -36.69 -20.98
N THR A 213 -32.85 -37.14 -20.12
CA THR A 213 -31.58 -37.78 -20.57
C THR A 213 -31.33 -39.22 -20.05
N THR A 214 -32.39 -39.92 -19.62
CA THR A 214 -32.30 -41.29 -19.07
C THR A 214 -32.96 -42.37 -19.94
N LYS A 215 -33.02 -42.17 -21.28
CA LYS A 215 -33.33 -43.24 -22.25
C LYS A 215 -32.36 -43.33 -23.44
N LEU A 216 -31.84 -42.21 -23.96
CA LEU A 216 -30.97 -42.21 -25.15
C LEU A 216 -29.53 -42.76 -24.95
N ARG A 217 -29.21 -43.33 -23.79
CA ARG A 217 -27.88 -43.90 -23.49
C ARG A 217 -27.84 -45.44 -23.43
N ARG A 218 -28.95 -46.11 -23.79
CA ARG A 218 -29.07 -47.58 -23.75
C ARG A 218 -29.38 -48.26 -25.08
N GLU A 219 -29.77 -47.52 -26.12
CA GLU A 219 -30.01 -48.06 -27.47
C GLU A 219 -28.81 -47.89 -28.43
N LYS A 220 -28.00 -46.82 -28.31
CA LYS A 220 -26.71 -46.65 -29.02
C LYS A 220 -25.59 -47.66 -28.61
N ARG A 221 -25.93 -48.76 -27.94
CA ARG A 221 -25.05 -49.91 -27.64
C ARG A 221 -25.44 -51.21 -28.34
N ARG A 222 -26.41 -51.19 -29.27
CA ARG A 222 -26.84 -52.37 -30.06
C ARG A 222 -26.76 -52.22 -31.59
N ALA A 223 -26.32 -51.07 -32.09
CA ALA A 223 -26.14 -50.79 -33.52
C ALA A 223 -24.68 -50.51 -33.91
N ALA A 224 -23.72 -51.05 -33.16
CA ALA A 224 -22.35 -51.17 -33.65
C ALA A 224 -22.29 -52.38 -34.59
N ALA A 225 -22.84 -52.22 -35.80
CA ALA A 225 -22.48 -53.07 -36.92
C ALA A 225 -20.97 -52.94 -37.12
N ILE A 226 -20.30 -54.04 -37.47
CA ILE A 226 -18.87 -54.01 -37.78
C ILE A 226 -18.76 -53.36 -39.16
N GLU A 227 -18.54 -52.04 -39.20
CA GLU A 227 -18.23 -51.31 -40.42
C GLU A 227 -16.96 -51.91 -41.04
N THR A 228 -17.12 -52.67 -42.12
CA THR A 228 -16.01 -53.19 -42.90
C THR A 228 -15.31 -52.03 -43.61
N PRO A 229 -13.96 -51.92 -43.56
CA PRO A 229 -13.26 -50.85 -44.25
C PRO A 229 -13.58 -50.81 -45.74
N LEU A 230 -14.00 -49.64 -46.21
CA LEU A 230 -14.34 -49.36 -47.60
C LEU A 230 -13.13 -48.78 -48.33
N ILE A 231 -12.91 -49.22 -49.58
CA ILE A 231 -11.91 -48.67 -50.49
C ILE A 231 -12.65 -47.87 -51.58
N GLY A 232 -12.48 -46.55 -51.57
CA GLY A 232 -13.12 -45.62 -52.51
C GLY A 232 -12.42 -45.48 -53.85
N ILE A 233 -13.04 -44.72 -54.77
CA ILE A 233 -12.58 -44.43 -56.13
C ILE A 233 -11.16 -43.84 -56.10
N GLY A 234 -10.30 -44.33 -56.98
CA GLY A 234 -8.90 -43.90 -57.11
C GLY A 234 -7.94 -44.48 -56.06
N GLN A 235 -8.43 -45.20 -55.05
CA GLN A 235 -7.58 -45.88 -54.07
C GLN A 235 -7.07 -47.24 -54.59
N LEU A 236 -5.95 -47.69 -54.02
CA LEU A 236 -5.23 -48.89 -54.45
C LEU A 236 -5.67 -50.15 -53.68
N ALA A 237 -6.29 -51.11 -54.37
CA ALA A 237 -6.64 -52.42 -53.85
C ALA A 237 -5.57 -53.47 -54.25
N LYS A 238 -4.88 -54.06 -53.28
CA LYS A 238 -3.84 -55.07 -53.53
C LYS A 238 -4.42 -56.46 -53.46
N PHE A 239 -4.18 -57.29 -54.47
CA PHE A 239 -4.59 -58.69 -54.47
C PHE A 239 -3.39 -59.64 -54.56
N GLN A 240 -3.57 -60.86 -54.07
CA GLN A 240 -2.59 -61.95 -54.16
C GLN A 240 -3.25 -63.20 -54.73
N ILE A 241 -2.53 -63.88 -55.62
CA ILE A 241 -2.98 -65.14 -56.24
C ILE A 241 -2.80 -66.29 -55.24
N GLU A 242 -3.55 -67.38 -55.36
CA GLU A 242 -3.39 -68.59 -54.54
C GLU A 242 -2.94 -69.80 -55.37
N VAL A 243 -2.14 -70.69 -54.78
CA VAL A 243 -1.37 -71.76 -55.46
C VAL A 243 -1.28 -72.99 -54.53
N SER A 244 -1.34 -74.21 -55.07
CA SER A 244 -1.28 -75.48 -54.33
C SER A 244 -0.36 -76.53 -55.01
N GLY A 245 0.18 -77.46 -54.23
CA GLY A 245 1.08 -78.54 -54.72
C GLY A 245 2.30 -78.81 -53.82
N ALA A 246 3.05 -79.88 -54.11
CA ALA A 246 4.33 -80.13 -53.45
C ALA A 246 5.37 -79.07 -53.91
N HIS A 247 6.19 -78.55 -52.99
CA HIS A 247 7.12 -77.43 -53.23
C HIS A 247 6.45 -76.12 -53.74
N ALA A 248 5.11 -76.02 -53.78
CA ALA A 248 4.39 -74.86 -54.30
C ALA A 248 4.74 -73.54 -53.60
N ALA A 249 5.12 -73.58 -52.31
CA ALA A 249 5.60 -72.41 -51.57
C ALA A 249 6.91 -71.81 -52.13
N LEU A 250 7.80 -72.63 -52.70
CA LEU A 250 9.05 -72.16 -53.31
C LEU A 250 8.84 -71.70 -54.75
N ARG A 251 8.05 -72.41 -55.57
CA ARG A 251 7.75 -71.98 -56.96
C ARG A 251 6.91 -70.70 -57.00
N ALA A 252 5.97 -70.51 -56.06
CA ALA A 252 5.10 -69.34 -56.00
C ALA A 252 5.85 -68.00 -55.83
N ALA A 253 7.12 -68.01 -55.41
CA ALA A 253 7.96 -66.82 -55.34
C ALA A 253 8.47 -66.33 -56.70
N THR A 254 8.19 -67.04 -57.80
CA THR A 254 8.66 -66.70 -59.17
C THR A 254 7.52 -66.51 -60.19
N LEU A 255 6.26 -66.48 -59.72
CA LEU A 255 5.08 -66.38 -60.57
C LEU A 255 4.87 -64.93 -61.08
N SER A 256 4.87 -64.76 -62.39
CA SER A 256 4.66 -63.47 -63.07
C SER A 256 3.70 -63.59 -64.26
N GLY A 257 3.11 -62.47 -64.71
CA GLY A 257 2.14 -62.47 -65.80
C GLY A 257 1.23 -61.25 -65.83
N SER A 258 -0.01 -61.41 -66.30
CA SER A 258 -1.00 -60.32 -66.40
C SER A 258 -2.40 -60.78 -66.07
N CYS A 259 -3.18 -59.92 -65.40
CA CYS A 259 -4.60 -60.11 -65.11
C CYS A 259 -5.44 -58.93 -65.60
N ASP A 260 -6.58 -59.19 -66.22
CA ASP A 260 -7.66 -58.24 -66.45
C ASP A 260 -8.65 -58.32 -65.27
N ILE A 261 -8.93 -57.19 -64.62
CA ILE A 261 -9.89 -57.05 -63.53
C ILE A 261 -10.88 -55.95 -63.90
N ASN A 262 -12.16 -56.31 -64.03
CA ASN A 262 -13.27 -55.43 -64.47
C ASN A 262 -12.99 -54.56 -65.72
N GLY A 263 -12.10 -54.99 -66.62
CA GLY A 263 -11.69 -54.24 -67.83
C GLY A 263 -10.37 -53.49 -67.70
N GLN A 264 -9.72 -53.49 -66.53
CA GLN A 264 -8.39 -52.93 -66.31
C GLN A 264 -7.32 -54.03 -66.32
N ASN A 265 -6.39 -53.97 -67.27
CA ASN A 265 -5.20 -54.81 -67.28
C ASN A 265 -4.19 -54.40 -66.18
N VAL A 266 -3.73 -55.38 -65.40
CA VAL A 266 -2.81 -55.25 -64.28
C VAL A 266 -1.69 -56.30 -64.42
N THR A 267 -0.44 -55.90 -64.21
CA THR A 267 0.71 -56.83 -64.20
C THR A 267 0.84 -57.58 -62.88
N VAL A 268 1.17 -58.87 -62.95
CA VAL A 268 1.45 -59.74 -61.80
C VAL A 268 2.96 -59.91 -61.64
N VAL A 269 3.47 -59.64 -60.44
CA VAL A 269 4.86 -59.88 -60.04
C VAL A 269 4.86 -60.53 -58.66
N ASP A 270 5.66 -61.58 -58.48
CA ASP A 270 5.80 -62.35 -57.24
C ASP A 270 4.43 -62.69 -56.59
N ARG A 271 3.53 -63.25 -57.42
CA ARG A 271 2.17 -63.67 -57.02
C ARG A 271 1.21 -62.53 -56.61
N LYS A 272 1.60 -61.26 -56.75
CA LYS A 272 0.84 -60.07 -56.30
C LYS A 272 0.50 -59.13 -57.46
N LEU A 273 -0.60 -58.39 -57.30
CA LEU A 273 -1.04 -57.36 -58.25
C LEU A 273 -1.71 -56.19 -57.52
N ASN A 274 -1.74 -55.01 -58.15
CA ASN A 274 -2.36 -53.80 -57.60
C ASN A 274 -3.42 -53.25 -58.57
N TYR A 275 -4.66 -53.13 -58.10
CA TYR A 275 -5.81 -52.57 -58.81
C TYR A 275 -6.12 -51.15 -58.32
N ILE A 276 -6.76 -50.32 -59.15
CA ILE A 276 -7.23 -48.97 -58.77
C ILE A 276 -8.75 -48.96 -58.93
N VAL A 277 -9.48 -48.59 -57.87
CA VAL A 277 -10.94 -48.59 -57.87
C VAL A 277 -11.49 -47.54 -58.86
N GLN A 278 -12.36 -47.98 -59.76
CA GLN A 278 -13.04 -47.17 -60.77
C GLN A 278 -14.44 -46.74 -60.27
N ARG A 279 -15.05 -45.74 -60.94
CA ARG A 279 -16.46 -45.38 -60.69
C ARG A 279 -17.37 -46.55 -61.07
N ASN A 280 -18.38 -46.83 -60.24
CA ASN A 280 -19.29 -47.98 -60.33
C ASN A 280 -18.66 -49.37 -60.06
N ASP A 281 -17.41 -49.46 -59.60
CA ASP A 281 -16.92 -50.71 -59.03
C ASP A 281 -17.70 -51.08 -57.76
N SER A 282 -18.12 -52.33 -57.64
CA SER A 282 -18.84 -52.85 -56.47
C SER A 282 -18.57 -54.34 -56.27
N ASP A 283 -17.91 -54.69 -55.17
CA ASP A 283 -17.63 -56.09 -54.83
C ASP A 283 -18.84 -56.81 -54.21
N PHE A 284 -19.83 -56.07 -53.70
CA PHE A 284 -21.16 -56.59 -53.34
C PHE A 284 -21.81 -57.38 -54.49
N VAL A 285 -21.68 -56.89 -55.73
CA VAL A 285 -22.18 -57.58 -56.94
C VAL A 285 -21.18 -58.63 -57.42
N GLY A 286 -19.88 -58.36 -57.27
CA GLY A 286 -18.76 -59.30 -57.43
C GLY A 286 -17.77 -58.87 -58.51
N LEU A 287 -16.53 -58.60 -58.11
CA LEU A 287 -15.47 -58.11 -59.00
C LEU A 287 -14.91 -59.23 -59.88
N LYS A 288 -15.02 -59.12 -61.21
CA LYS A 288 -14.62 -60.17 -62.18
C LYS A 288 -13.15 -60.07 -62.55
N TYR A 289 -12.48 -61.22 -62.72
CA TYR A 289 -11.08 -61.28 -63.16
C TYR A 289 -10.74 -62.41 -64.15
N ARG A 290 -9.65 -62.23 -64.89
CA ARG A 290 -8.99 -63.20 -65.78
C ARG A 290 -7.48 -63.02 -65.70
N CYS A 291 -6.70 -64.09 -65.57
CA CYS A 291 -5.24 -64.06 -65.43
C CYS A 291 -4.54 -65.07 -66.34
N ASP A 292 -3.41 -64.66 -66.91
CA ASP A 292 -2.45 -65.47 -67.67
C ASP A 292 -1.06 -65.36 -66.99
N LEU A 293 -0.44 -66.48 -66.61
CA LEU A 293 0.70 -66.55 -65.67
C LEU A 293 1.79 -67.55 -66.14
N VAL A 294 3.05 -67.34 -65.73
CA VAL A 294 4.23 -68.19 -66.02
C VAL A 294 5.19 -68.24 -64.81
N ASP A 295 5.92 -69.34 -64.58
CA ASP A 295 7.00 -69.42 -63.59
C ASP A 295 8.41 -69.16 -64.17
N GLY A 296 9.37 -68.86 -63.28
CA GLY A 296 10.74 -68.49 -63.65
C GLY A 296 11.74 -69.65 -63.70
N VAL A 297 11.32 -70.89 -63.44
CA VAL A 297 12.22 -72.05 -63.26
C VAL A 297 11.97 -73.16 -64.30
N GLY A 298 10.82 -73.17 -64.97
CA GLY A 298 10.55 -74.05 -66.10
C GLY A 298 9.27 -73.66 -66.82
N ALA A 299 9.36 -72.65 -67.70
CA ALA A 299 8.30 -71.88 -68.34
C ALA A 299 7.02 -72.63 -68.81
N LYS A 300 6.19 -73.06 -67.86
CA LYS A 300 4.84 -73.61 -68.06
C LYS A 300 3.81 -72.49 -67.88
N PRO A 301 2.93 -72.23 -68.85
CA PRO A 301 1.87 -71.23 -68.72
C PRO A 301 0.65 -71.79 -67.97
N ALA A 302 0.10 -70.99 -67.05
CA ALA A 302 -1.13 -71.26 -66.30
C ALA A 302 -2.16 -70.15 -66.53
N LYS A 303 -3.46 -70.49 -66.62
CA LYS A 303 -4.56 -69.55 -66.89
C LYS A 303 -5.70 -69.73 -65.88
N GLN A 304 -6.25 -68.64 -65.36
CA GLN A 304 -7.32 -68.68 -64.34
C GLN A 304 -8.34 -67.54 -64.50
N THR A 305 -9.62 -67.80 -64.19
CA THR A 305 -10.72 -66.79 -64.23
C THR A 305 -11.66 -66.97 -63.05
N GLY A 306 -12.22 -65.88 -62.52
CA GLY A 306 -13.21 -65.96 -61.44
C GLY A 306 -13.84 -64.63 -61.04
N THR A 307 -14.47 -64.62 -59.87
CA THR A 307 -14.95 -63.41 -59.19
C THR A 307 -14.37 -63.34 -57.78
N VAL A 308 -13.96 -62.14 -57.34
CA VAL A 308 -13.60 -61.89 -55.95
C VAL A 308 -14.84 -61.46 -55.17
N ARG A 309 -15.07 -62.12 -54.03
CA ARG A 309 -16.00 -61.70 -52.99
C ARG A 309 -15.27 -61.80 -51.67
N HIS A 310 -15.26 -60.72 -50.90
CA HIS A 310 -14.51 -60.64 -49.65
C HIS A 310 -15.46 -60.23 -48.50
N LEU A 311 -15.19 -60.76 -47.31
CA LEU A 311 -16.09 -60.62 -46.14
C LEU A 311 -15.57 -59.60 -45.10
N VAL A 312 -14.38 -59.03 -45.30
CA VAL A 312 -13.67 -58.24 -44.26
C VAL A 312 -13.37 -56.79 -44.71
N MET A 313 -13.38 -56.51 -46.01
CA MET A 313 -13.21 -55.17 -46.60
C MET A 313 -13.96 -55.16 -47.93
N GLN A 314 -14.48 -53.99 -48.30
CA GLN A 314 -15.36 -53.81 -49.47
C GLN A 314 -14.85 -52.70 -50.40
N ILE A 315 -15.31 -52.72 -51.66
CA ILE A 315 -14.97 -51.74 -52.69
C ILE A 315 -16.24 -50.97 -53.06
N ASP A 316 -16.20 -49.65 -52.90
CA ASP A 316 -17.35 -48.77 -53.14
C ASP A 316 -16.99 -47.64 -54.12
N GLY A 317 -17.44 -47.82 -55.36
CA GLY A 317 -17.33 -46.86 -56.45
C GLY A 317 -18.51 -45.87 -56.58
N THR A 318 -19.34 -45.69 -55.54
CA THR A 318 -20.49 -44.76 -55.56
C THR A 318 -20.11 -43.33 -55.16
N VAL A 319 -20.79 -42.33 -55.73
CA VAL A 319 -20.55 -40.89 -55.47
C VAL A 319 -21.71 -40.32 -54.63
N PRO A 320 -21.47 -39.53 -53.57
CA PRO A 320 -22.54 -39.04 -52.71
C PRO A 320 -23.32 -37.88 -53.35
N GLU A 321 -24.44 -38.17 -54.01
CA GLU A 321 -25.29 -37.17 -54.66
C GLU A 321 -26.33 -36.55 -53.70
N MET A 322 -26.54 -35.23 -53.78
CA MET A 322 -27.62 -34.50 -53.11
C MET A 322 -28.77 -34.22 -54.08
N GLU A 323 -29.96 -33.93 -53.57
CA GLU A 323 -31.04 -33.31 -54.36
C GLU A 323 -30.68 -31.85 -54.69
N GLU A 324 -31.29 -31.30 -55.75
CA GLU A 324 -30.95 -29.97 -56.28
C GLU A 324 -31.55 -28.83 -55.42
N ASP A 325 -32.74 -29.03 -54.83
CA ASP A 325 -33.41 -28.03 -53.99
C ASP A 325 -33.02 -28.12 -52.50
N ILE A 326 -33.03 -26.96 -51.81
CA ILE A 326 -32.88 -26.88 -50.35
C ILE A 326 -34.20 -27.28 -49.66
N PHE A 327 -34.11 -28.21 -48.70
CA PHE A 327 -35.29 -28.78 -48.05
C PHE A 327 -35.89 -27.85 -46.98
N MET A 328 -35.05 -27.13 -46.21
CA MET A 328 -35.51 -26.22 -45.17
C MET A 328 -34.47 -25.14 -44.85
N LEU A 329 -34.94 -23.93 -44.54
CA LEU A 329 -34.12 -22.79 -44.11
C LEU A 329 -34.80 -22.08 -42.92
N PHE A 330 -34.06 -21.87 -41.83
CA PHE A 330 -34.56 -21.18 -40.63
C PHE A 330 -33.47 -20.32 -39.98
N SER A 331 -33.86 -19.21 -39.34
CA SER A 331 -32.97 -18.37 -38.52
C SER A 331 -33.57 -18.22 -37.12
N THR A 332 -32.72 -18.25 -36.08
CA THR A 332 -33.15 -18.08 -34.68
C THR A 332 -33.76 -16.71 -34.40
N ASP A 333 -33.24 -15.65 -35.02
CA ASP A 333 -33.79 -14.29 -34.97
C ASP A 333 -34.17 -13.82 -36.38
N LYS A 334 -35.18 -12.94 -36.49
CA LYS A 334 -35.56 -12.24 -37.72
C LYS A 334 -35.83 -10.77 -37.38
N PRO A 335 -35.03 -9.80 -37.88
CA PRO A 335 -33.83 -9.97 -38.71
C PRO A 335 -32.74 -10.80 -38.02
N ALA A 336 -31.88 -11.44 -38.81
CA ALA A 336 -30.74 -12.19 -38.28
C ALA A 336 -29.63 -11.19 -37.93
N ARG A 337 -29.06 -11.32 -36.75
CA ARG A 337 -28.07 -10.41 -36.16
C ARG A 337 -26.82 -11.19 -35.76
N ILE A 338 -25.77 -10.51 -35.29
CA ILE A 338 -24.54 -11.18 -34.84
C ILE A 338 -24.87 -12.13 -33.67
N GLY A 339 -24.52 -13.41 -33.83
CA GLY A 339 -24.82 -14.51 -32.91
C GLY A 339 -26.10 -15.28 -33.23
N SER A 340 -26.92 -14.86 -34.20
CA SER A 340 -28.05 -15.68 -34.69
C SER A 340 -27.54 -16.91 -35.44
N VAL A 341 -28.25 -18.03 -35.32
CA VAL A 341 -27.93 -19.28 -36.03
C VAL A 341 -28.93 -19.47 -37.17
N ILE A 342 -28.39 -19.60 -38.39
CA ILE A 342 -29.11 -19.96 -39.60
C ILE A 342 -28.88 -21.45 -39.86
N SER A 343 -29.96 -22.22 -39.80
CA SER A 343 -29.99 -23.66 -40.07
C SER A 343 -30.48 -23.91 -41.49
N ILE A 344 -29.66 -24.58 -42.30
CA ILE A 344 -29.96 -24.98 -43.67
C ILE A 344 -30.00 -26.51 -43.72
N THR A 345 -31.06 -27.10 -44.28
CA THR A 345 -31.20 -28.55 -44.43
C THR A 345 -31.15 -28.95 -45.90
N LEU A 346 -30.20 -29.83 -46.23
CA LEU A 346 -30.06 -30.53 -47.51
C LEU A 346 -30.60 -31.95 -47.39
N LYS A 347 -30.96 -32.56 -48.52
CA LYS A 347 -31.46 -33.94 -48.60
C LYS A 347 -30.61 -34.76 -49.56
N ALA A 348 -30.13 -35.91 -49.10
CA ALA A 348 -29.37 -36.84 -49.94
C ALA A 348 -30.29 -37.54 -50.93
N LYS A 349 -29.82 -37.66 -52.17
CA LYS A 349 -30.52 -38.38 -53.23
C LYS A 349 -30.61 -39.85 -52.83
N HIS A 350 -31.81 -40.41 -52.93
CA HIS A 350 -32.15 -41.77 -52.44
C HIS A 350 -32.05 -41.98 -50.91
N LEU A 351 -32.02 -40.92 -50.10
CA LEU A 351 -32.00 -40.97 -48.62
C LEU A 351 -30.84 -41.79 -48.05
N VAL A 352 -29.65 -41.65 -48.64
CA VAL A 352 -28.44 -42.36 -48.20
C VAL A 352 -27.83 -41.67 -46.96
N GLU A 353 -27.44 -42.50 -45.99
CA GLU A 353 -26.82 -42.09 -44.71
C GLU A 353 -25.29 -42.16 -44.73
N GLY A 354 -24.63 -41.56 -43.73
CA GLY A 354 -23.18 -41.63 -43.52
C GLY A 354 -22.37 -40.68 -44.41
N TYR A 355 -22.97 -39.65 -45.00
CA TYR A 355 -22.20 -38.58 -45.64
C TYR A 355 -21.61 -37.62 -44.60
N SER A 356 -20.42 -37.09 -44.89
CA SER A 356 -19.72 -36.09 -44.09
C SER A 356 -19.17 -35.00 -44.99
N GLY A 357 -18.96 -33.77 -44.50
CA GLY A 357 -18.50 -32.71 -45.39
C GLY A 357 -18.25 -31.38 -44.72
N THR A 358 -17.78 -30.43 -45.53
CA THR A 358 -17.64 -29.02 -45.15
C THR A 358 -18.28 -28.12 -46.20
N CYS A 359 -18.90 -27.04 -45.72
CA CYS A 359 -19.62 -26.07 -46.53
C CYS A 359 -19.01 -24.67 -46.38
N GLU A 360 -19.13 -23.90 -47.45
CA GLU A 360 -18.94 -22.46 -47.48
C GLU A 360 -20.33 -21.81 -47.59
N VAL A 361 -20.68 -20.96 -46.62
CA VAL A 361 -21.99 -20.28 -46.53
C VAL A 361 -21.72 -18.78 -46.41
N ASN A 362 -22.27 -17.96 -47.31
CA ASN A 362 -22.06 -16.51 -47.32
C ASN A 362 -20.57 -16.08 -47.29
N GLY A 363 -19.67 -16.90 -47.86
CA GLY A 363 -18.22 -16.70 -47.83
C GLY A 363 -17.49 -17.23 -46.58
N VAL A 364 -18.22 -17.70 -45.56
CA VAL A 364 -17.65 -18.35 -44.36
C VAL A 364 -17.41 -19.83 -44.63
N LYS A 365 -16.14 -20.27 -44.51
CA LYS A 365 -15.66 -21.60 -44.89
C LYS A 365 -15.65 -22.60 -43.73
N ASP A 366 -15.47 -23.87 -44.08
CA ASP A 366 -15.24 -25.00 -43.17
C ASP A 366 -16.39 -25.29 -42.18
N ILE A 367 -17.61 -24.87 -42.49
CA ILE A 367 -18.81 -25.15 -41.69
C ILE A 367 -19.16 -26.64 -41.86
N PRO A 368 -19.29 -27.43 -40.77
CA PRO A 368 -19.52 -28.87 -40.89
C PRO A 368 -20.92 -29.19 -41.42
N LEU A 369 -20.98 -30.16 -42.34
CA LEU A 369 -22.22 -30.82 -42.73
C LEU A 369 -22.54 -31.92 -41.70
N LEU A 370 -23.64 -31.77 -40.98
CA LEU A 370 -24.07 -32.68 -39.90
C LEU A 370 -25.25 -33.54 -40.38
N GLU A 371 -25.22 -34.83 -40.11
CA GLU A 371 -26.37 -35.71 -40.35
C GLU A 371 -27.49 -35.39 -39.33
N ALA A 372 -28.73 -35.26 -39.81
CA ALA A 372 -29.90 -35.04 -38.96
C ALA A 372 -30.45 -36.37 -38.42
N ASP A 373 -31.32 -36.32 -37.41
CA ASP A 373 -31.94 -37.52 -36.83
C ASP A 373 -32.87 -38.28 -37.83
N ASP A 374 -33.30 -37.63 -38.91
CA ASP A 374 -34.07 -38.22 -39.99
C ASP A 374 -33.14 -38.78 -41.10
N HIS A 375 -33.30 -40.06 -41.41
CA HIS A 375 -32.50 -40.80 -42.40
C HIS A 375 -32.35 -40.06 -43.75
N GLY A 376 -31.11 -39.74 -44.13
CA GLY A 376 -30.79 -39.10 -45.41
C GLY A 376 -30.92 -37.57 -45.46
N PHE A 377 -31.12 -36.90 -44.31
CA PHE A 377 -31.13 -35.42 -44.21
C PHE A 377 -29.85 -34.91 -43.55
N TYR A 378 -29.37 -33.75 -44.02
CA TYR A 378 -28.13 -33.14 -43.56
C TYR A 378 -28.31 -31.66 -43.25
N MET A 379 -27.93 -31.23 -42.05
CA MET A 379 -28.06 -29.87 -41.56
C MET A 379 -26.70 -29.15 -41.53
N ILE A 380 -26.75 -27.86 -41.87
CA ILE A 380 -25.64 -26.91 -41.81
C ILE A 380 -26.06 -25.83 -40.81
N GLN A 381 -25.20 -25.50 -39.85
CA GLN A 381 -25.45 -24.45 -38.86
C GLN A 381 -24.44 -23.31 -39.05
N TYR A 382 -24.88 -22.25 -39.72
CA TYR A 382 -24.12 -21.02 -39.92
C TYR A 382 -24.44 -20.05 -38.78
N THR A 383 -23.43 -19.58 -38.05
CA THR A 383 -23.60 -18.58 -36.98
C THR A 383 -23.11 -17.23 -37.48
N VAL A 384 -24.02 -16.27 -37.60
CA VAL A 384 -23.74 -14.92 -38.12
C VAL A 384 -22.71 -14.23 -37.24
N SER A 385 -21.60 -13.80 -37.84
CA SER A 385 -20.44 -13.22 -37.17
C SER A 385 -20.16 -11.79 -37.64
N GLU A 386 -19.38 -11.05 -36.86
CA GLU A 386 -18.99 -9.68 -37.21
C GLU A 386 -17.97 -9.68 -38.34
N GLY A 387 -18.30 -9.01 -39.44
CA GLY A 387 -17.50 -9.00 -40.68
C GLY A 387 -18.03 -9.91 -41.79
N ASP A 388 -19.06 -10.73 -41.52
CA ASP A 388 -19.77 -11.46 -42.57
C ASP A 388 -20.56 -10.48 -43.47
N PRO A 389 -20.84 -10.80 -44.74
CA PRO A 389 -21.63 -9.94 -45.62
C PRO A 389 -23.05 -9.72 -45.08
N SER A 390 -23.42 -8.45 -44.88
CA SER A 390 -24.82 -8.06 -44.63
C SER A 390 -25.66 -8.29 -45.89
N LEU A 391 -26.88 -8.82 -45.75
CA LEU A 391 -27.78 -9.13 -46.87
C LEU A 391 -29.19 -8.59 -46.60
N SER A 392 -29.83 -8.03 -47.62
CA SER A 392 -31.22 -7.59 -47.57
C SER A 392 -32.19 -8.73 -47.88
N GLU A 393 -33.50 -8.51 -47.68
CA GLU A 393 -34.57 -9.49 -47.91
C GLU A 393 -34.76 -9.83 -49.42
N ALA A 394 -34.08 -9.12 -50.31
CA ALA A 394 -34.12 -9.35 -51.75
C ALA A 394 -32.83 -9.98 -52.32
N ASP A 395 -31.82 -10.24 -51.48
CA ASP A 395 -30.53 -10.78 -51.90
C ASP A 395 -30.47 -12.31 -51.72
N THR A 396 -29.64 -12.97 -52.54
CA THR A 396 -29.34 -14.41 -52.41
C THR A 396 -28.04 -14.65 -51.63
N MET A 397 -28.02 -15.71 -50.83
CA MET A 397 -26.87 -16.13 -50.04
C MET A 397 -26.17 -17.32 -50.71
N PRO A 398 -24.89 -17.21 -51.12
CA PRO A 398 -24.19 -18.30 -51.80
C PRO A 398 -23.87 -19.46 -50.85
N LEU A 399 -24.15 -20.69 -51.29
CA LEU A 399 -23.90 -21.94 -50.59
C LEU A 399 -23.08 -22.90 -51.46
N SER A 400 -21.99 -23.46 -50.91
CA SER A 400 -21.15 -24.45 -51.60
C SER A 400 -20.63 -25.53 -50.65
N CYS A 401 -21.09 -26.77 -50.79
CA CYS A 401 -20.74 -27.89 -49.90
C CYS A 401 -19.92 -28.97 -50.60
N VAL A 402 -18.81 -29.40 -49.98
CA VAL A 402 -18.05 -30.59 -50.36
C VAL A 402 -18.50 -31.77 -49.51
N VAL A 403 -19.30 -32.64 -50.11
CA VAL A 403 -19.86 -33.86 -49.51
C VAL A 403 -18.91 -35.03 -49.76
N LYS A 404 -18.76 -35.93 -48.78
CA LYS A 404 -17.91 -37.12 -48.84
C LYS A 404 -18.68 -38.35 -48.33
N SER A 405 -18.62 -39.47 -49.04
CA SER A 405 -19.18 -40.74 -48.57
C SER A 405 -18.27 -41.40 -47.52
N MET A 406 -18.75 -42.46 -46.86
CA MET A 406 -17.94 -43.29 -45.95
C MET A 406 -16.69 -43.90 -46.62
N ALA A 407 -16.73 -44.13 -47.94
CA ALA A 407 -15.58 -44.59 -48.73
C ALA A 407 -14.59 -43.46 -49.11
N GLY A 408 -14.91 -42.21 -48.79
CA GLY A 408 -14.09 -41.03 -49.09
C GLY A 408 -14.35 -40.40 -50.47
N ASN A 409 -15.34 -40.88 -51.23
CA ASN A 409 -15.69 -40.35 -52.55
C ASN A 409 -16.35 -38.98 -52.40
N THR A 410 -15.94 -37.98 -53.19
CA THR A 410 -16.36 -36.57 -53.00
C THR A 410 -17.32 -36.07 -54.07
N TYR A 411 -18.31 -35.28 -53.66
CA TYR A 411 -19.24 -34.52 -54.51
C TYR A 411 -19.25 -33.04 -54.09
N THR A 412 -19.63 -32.13 -54.99
CA THR A 412 -19.75 -30.70 -54.68
C THR A 412 -21.14 -30.20 -55.05
N PHE A 413 -21.90 -29.81 -54.04
CA PHE A 413 -23.20 -29.15 -54.16
C PHE A 413 -23.00 -27.62 -54.14
N LYS A 414 -23.74 -26.88 -54.96
CA LYS A 414 -23.72 -25.40 -55.00
C LYS A 414 -25.11 -24.88 -55.32
N GLU A 415 -25.55 -23.85 -54.60
CA GLU A 415 -26.85 -23.20 -54.79
C GLU A 415 -26.80 -21.75 -54.27
N ASP A 416 -27.58 -20.84 -54.84
CA ASP A 416 -27.72 -19.45 -54.37
C ASP A 416 -29.07 -19.28 -53.66
N VAL A 417 -29.06 -19.11 -52.34
CA VAL A 417 -30.24 -19.29 -51.49
C VAL A 417 -31.03 -17.99 -51.30
N GLU A 418 -32.30 -17.94 -51.72
CA GLU A 418 -33.19 -16.81 -51.44
C GLU A 418 -33.49 -16.66 -49.93
N LEU A 419 -33.23 -15.48 -49.36
CA LEU A 419 -33.41 -15.19 -47.93
C LEU A 419 -34.73 -14.47 -47.64
N GLY A 420 -35.68 -15.16 -47.01
CA GLY A 420 -36.92 -14.54 -46.48
C GLY A 420 -36.75 -13.74 -45.16
N PHE A 421 -35.60 -13.07 -44.98
CA PHE A 421 -35.25 -12.19 -43.85
C PHE A 421 -33.90 -11.48 -44.13
N THR A 422 -33.65 -10.32 -43.52
CA THR A 422 -32.36 -9.63 -43.62
C THR A 422 -31.30 -10.23 -42.66
N ILE A 423 -30.03 -10.09 -43.02
CA ILE A 423 -28.86 -10.40 -42.19
C ILE A 423 -28.08 -9.10 -41.94
N ASP A 424 -28.01 -8.67 -40.68
CA ASP A 424 -27.25 -7.48 -40.25
C ASP A 424 -26.05 -7.87 -39.38
N THR A 425 -24.86 -7.50 -39.87
CA THR A 425 -23.55 -7.83 -39.30
C THR A 425 -22.80 -6.58 -38.80
N ILE A 426 -23.45 -5.41 -38.82
CA ILE A 426 -22.87 -4.13 -38.42
C ILE A 426 -23.25 -3.81 -36.98
N ARG A 427 -22.27 -3.40 -36.16
CA ARG A 427 -22.51 -2.88 -34.80
C ARG A 427 -22.57 -1.35 -34.80
N PRO A 428 -23.35 -0.73 -33.90
CA PRO A 428 -23.30 0.71 -33.66
C PRO A 428 -21.91 1.14 -33.19
N LYS A 429 -21.28 2.07 -33.92
CA LYS A 429 -19.94 2.57 -33.60
C LYS A 429 -20.00 3.94 -32.92
N MET A 430 -19.46 4.03 -31.72
CA MET A 430 -19.32 5.29 -30.98
C MET A 430 -18.19 6.14 -31.58
N ALA A 431 -18.44 7.45 -31.71
CA ALA A 431 -17.43 8.45 -32.05
C ALA A 431 -16.91 9.16 -30.80
N THR A 432 -17.81 9.69 -29.96
CA THR A 432 -17.46 10.38 -28.70
C THR A 432 -18.55 10.21 -27.64
N THR A 433 -18.13 10.17 -26.38
CA THR A 433 -18.99 10.26 -25.18
C THR A 433 -18.41 11.35 -24.27
N SER A 434 -19.18 12.41 -24.01
CA SER A 434 -18.70 13.61 -23.32
C SER A 434 -19.77 14.25 -22.43
N ILE A 435 -19.36 14.99 -21.40
CA ILE A 435 -20.32 15.79 -20.60
C ILE A 435 -20.62 17.08 -21.35
N LEU A 436 -21.89 17.26 -21.74
CA LEU A 436 -22.37 18.49 -22.36
C LEU A 436 -22.61 19.59 -21.32
N PHE A 437 -23.31 19.24 -20.25
CA PHE A 437 -23.74 20.19 -19.22
C PHE A 437 -23.71 19.56 -17.82
N SER A 438 -23.53 20.39 -16.81
CA SER A 438 -23.78 20.07 -15.40
C SER A 438 -24.32 21.33 -14.76
N SER A 439 -25.42 21.23 -14.01
CA SER A 439 -26.02 22.36 -13.27
C SER A 439 -25.01 23.02 -12.34
N ASP A 440 -24.17 22.19 -11.71
CA ASP A 440 -23.24 22.58 -10.67
C ASP A 440 -21.84 22.04 -10.96
N ARG A 441 -20.82 22.82 -10.59
CA ARG A 441 -19.40 22.44 -10.64
C ARG A 441 -18.77 22.92 -9.32
N PRO A 442 -18.60 22.02 -8.33
CA PRO A 442 -18.69 20.57 -8.40
C PRO A 442 -20.14 20.09 -8.43
N ALA A 443 -20.37 18.87 -8.93
CA ALA A 443 -21.69 18.25 -8.82
C ALA A 443 -21.95 17.80 -7.36
N HIS A 444 -23.21 17.88 -6.94
CA HIS A 444 -23.67 17.49 -5.61
C HIS A 444 -25.03 16.75 -5.71
N GLU A 445 -25.58 16.28 -4.59
CA GLU A 445 -26.88 15.59 -4.58
C GLU A 445 -27.99 16.49 -5.14
N GLY A 446 -28.68 16.04 -6.19
CA GLY A 446 -29.67 16.83 -6.92
C GLY A 446 -29.15 17.52 -8.18
N SER A 447 -27.83 17.62 -8.40
CA SER A 447 -27.27 18.17 -9.63
C SER A 447 -27.71 17.38 -10.86
N ILE A 448 -27.99 18.09 -11.94
CA ILE A 448 -28.38 17.53 -13.25
C ILE A 448 -27.15 17.55 -14.15
N ILE A 449 -26.75 16.37 -14.62
CA ILE A 449 -25.61 16.16 -15.52
C ILE A 449 -26.15 15.63 -16.84
N GLU A 450 -25.86 16.32 -17.94
CA GLU A 450 -26.22 15.90 -19.29
C GLU A 450 -24.99 15.34 -20.01
N VAL A 451 -25.09 14.08 -20.43
CA VAL A 451 -24.06 13.36 -21.19
C VAL A 451 -24.51 13.25 -22.64
N GLN A 452 -23.64 13.64 -23.56
CA GLN A 452 -23.83 13.48 -25.00
C GLN A 452 -23.07 12.26 -25.50
N VAL A 453 -23.75 11.41 -26.25
CA VAL A 453 -23.20 10.25 -26.97
C VAL A 453 -23.33 10.54 -28.46
N THR A 454 -22.24 10.42 -29.21
CA THR A 454 -22.19 10.66 -30.66
C THR A 454 -21.73 9.39 -31.37
N LEU A 455 -22.44 8.99 -32.42
CA LEU A 455 -22.13 7.86 -33.29
C LEU A 455 -21.31 8.28 -34.50
N GLN A 456 -20.63 7.31 -35.13
CA GLN A 456 -19.94 7.53 -36.41
C GLN A 456 -20.93 7.70 -37.57
N GLU A 457 -22.05 6.97 -37.55
CA GLU A 457 -23.10 6.96 -38.59
C GLU A 457 -24.49 7.17 -37.94
N ASP A 458 -25.53 7.54 -38.72
CA ASP A 458 -26.84 7.86 -38.14
C ASP A 458 -27.70 6.61 -37.92
N GLU A 459 -27.95 6.28 -36.65
CA GLU A 459 -28.83 5.18 -36.26
C GLU A 459 -30.17 5.72 -35.75
N PRO A 460 -31.22 5.88 -36.58
CA PRO A 460 -32.49 6.48 -36.15
C PRO A 460 -33.28 5.63 -35.14
N HIS A 461 -32.91 4.36 -34.96
CA HIS A 461 -33.61 3.40 -34.11
C HIS A 461 -32.77 2.86 -32.94
N LEU A 462 -31.62 3.48 -32.64
CA LEU A 462 -30.80 3.11 -31.49
C LEU A 462 -31.56 3.34 -30.17
N ARG A 463 -31.52 2.34 -29.30
CA ARG A 463 -32.20 2.32 -27.99
C ARG A 463 -31.30 1.68 -26.93
N VAL A 464 -31.70 1.76 -25.67
CA VAL A 464 -31.04 1.02 -24.57
C VAL A 464 -31.53 -0.43 -24.56
N ALA A 465 -30.64 -1.41 -24.38
CA ALA A 465 -30.94 -2.84 -24.53
C ALA A 465 -31.90 -3.42 -23.46
N GLY A 466 -32.16 -2.67 -22.39
CA GLY A 466 -33.09 -3.01 -21.31
C GLY A 466 -33.03 -2.01 -20.16
N ASN A 467 -34.09 -1.91 -19.35
CA ASN A 467 -34.30 -0.79 -18.41
C ASN A 467 -33.12 -0.48 -17.48
N ASP A 468 -32.38 -1.49 -17.02
CA ASP A 468 -31.25 -1.33 -16.08
C ASP A 468 -29.86 -1.51 -16.74
N SER A 469 -29.82 -1.58 -18.07
CA SER A 469 -28.59 -1.79 -18.85
C SER A 469 -27.82 -0.50 -19.17
N CYS A 470 -28.30 0.66 -18.72
CA CYS A 470 -27.62 1.94 -18.85
C CYS A 470 -27.60 2.70 -17.52
N ARG A 471 -26.40 2.79 -16.95
CA ARG A 471 -26.15 3.35 -15.62
C ARG A 471 -25.00 4.34 -15.66
N ILE A 472 -25.15 5.44 -14.93
CA ILE A 472 -24.07 6.38 -14.61
C ILE A 472 -23.92 6.37 -13.09
N ASN A 473 -22.71 6.14 -12.59
CA ASN A 473 -22.42 6.13 -11.16
C ASN A 473 -23.36 5.24 -10.32
N ASN A 474 -23.66 4.05 -10.85
CA ASN A 474 -24.61 3.07 -10.30
C ASN A 474 -26.11 3.49 -10.32
N ALA A 475 -26.46 4.73 -10.66
CA ALA A 475 -27.85 5.14 -10.92
C ALA A 475 -28.32 4.69 -12.30
N SER A 476 -29.58 4.26 -12.42
CA SER A 476 -30.18 3.85 -13.69
C SER A 476 -30.66 5.06 -14.48
N VAL A 477 -30.09 5.28 -15.65
CA VAL A 477 -30.35 6.47 -16.50
C VAL A 477 -30.98 6.13 -17.85
N GLY A 478 -31.18 4.84 -18.15
CA GLY A 478 -31.64 4.39 -19.47
C GLY A 478 -32.98 4.97 -19.94
N ALA A 479 -33.86 5.39 -19.02
CA ALA A 479 -35.12 6.05 -19.34
C ALA A 479 -34.95 7.49 -19.89
N SER A 480 -33.78 8.11 -19.71
CA SER A 480 -33.45 9.44 -20.24
C SER A 480 -32.82 9.41 -21.64
N PHE A 481 -32.50 8.22 -22.17
CA PHE A 481 -31.80 8.08 -23.45
C PHE A 481 -32.69 8.52 -24.62
N ALA A 482 -32.35 9.67 -25.22
CA ALA A 482 -33.14 10.27 -26.30
C ALA A 482 -32.25 10.78 -27.45
N LYS A 483 -32.69 10.62 -28.70
CA LYS A 483 -32.02 11.22 -29.87
C LYS A 483 -32.19 12.75 -29.83
N SER A 484 -31.09 13.48 -30.02
CA SER A 484 -31.06 14.95 -30.01
C SER A 484 -30.97 15.52 -31.42
N THR A 485 -29.97 15.12 -32.20
CA THR A 485 -29.87 15.43 -33.64
C THR A 485 -29.38 14.21 -34.43
N SER A 486 -29.00 14.35 -35.70
CA SER A 486 -28.35 13.27 -36.45
C SER A 486 -27.10 12.78 -35.69
N ASN A 487 -26.97 11.46 -35.58
CA ASN A 487 -25.86 10.73 -34.93
C ASN A 487 -25.68 11.05 -33.43
N THR A 488 -26.57 11.80 -32.77
CA THR A 488 -26.35 12.28 -31.39
C THR A 488 -27.50 11.96 -30.45
N PHE A 489 -27.16 11.48 -29.27
CA PHE A 489 -28.06 11.04 -28.21
C PHE A 489 -27.68 11.69 -26.89
N MET A 490 -28.67 11.95 -26.06
CA MET A 490 -28.52 12.57 -24.75
C MET A 490 -28.95 11.60 -23.65
N LEU A 491 -28.25 11.69 -22.51
CA LEU A 491 -28.54 11.02 -21.26
C LEU A 491 -28.57 12.08 -20.15
N THR A 492 -29.57 12.02 -19.29
CA THR A 492 -29.71 12.90 -18.12
C THR A 492 -29.50 12.09 -16.85
N TYR A 493 -28.40 12.35 -16.15
CA TYR A 493 -28.12 11.81 -14.83
C TYR A 493 -28.48 12.86 -13.77
N VAL A 494 -29.34 12.50 -12.82
CA VAL A 494 -29.59 13.31 -11.61
C VAL A 494 -28.88 12.62 -10.45
N VAL A 495 -27.97 13.33 -9.79
CA VAL A 495 -27.10 12.75 -8.75
C VAL A 495 -27.91 12.38 -7.51
N GLY A 496 -27.97 11.08 -7.20
CA GLY A 496 -28.70 10.56 -6.04
C GLY A 496 -27.97 10.77 -4.71
N LYS A 497 -28.70 10.50 -3.61
CA LYS A 497 -28.16 10.56 -2.25
C LYS A 497 -27.10 9.48 -2.02
N GLY A 498 -25.92 9.88 -1.54
CA GLY A 498 -24.76 8.99 -1.39
C GLY A 498 -24.03 8.68 -2.70
N GLU A 499 -24.45 9.26 -3.82
CA GLU A 499 -23.80 9.06 -5.12
C GLU A 499 -22.76 10.15 -5.43
N ALA A 500 -22.83 11.32 -4.78
CA ALA A 500 -22.00 12.51 -5.05
C ALA A 500 -20.51 12.37 -4.64
N MET A 501 -19.86 11.23 -4.86
CA MET A 501 -18.44 11.02 -4.55
C MET A 501 -17.68 10.34 -5.70
N TRP A 502 -17.13 11.16 -6.60
CA TRP A 502 -16.14 10.72 -7.59
C TRP A 502 -15.09 11.79 -7.85
N LYS A 503 -13.89 11.36 -8.26
CA LYS A 503 -12.77 12.26 -8.60
C LYS A 503 -12.89 12.77 -10.04
N PRO A 504 -12.18 13.86 -10.42
CA PRO A 504 -12.02 14.21 -11.82
C PRO A 504 -11.53 13.00 -12.63
N GLY A 505 -12.13 12.75 -13.78
CA GLY A 505 -11.86 11.61 -14.67
C GLY A 505 -12.42 10.26 -14.20
N ALA A 506 -13.14 10.20 -13.07
CA ALA A 506 -13.52 8.96 -12.40
C ALA A 506 -15.04 8.76 -12.22
N LEU A 507 -15.89 9.50 -12.94
CA LEU A 507 -17.33 9.22 -13.04
C LEU A 507 -17.53 7.97 -13.91
N PRO A 508 -18.02 6.84 -13.39
CA PRO A 508 -18.19 5.64 -14.20
C PRO A 508 -19.49 5.71 -15.00
N ILE A 509 -19.43 5.33 -16.27
CA ILE A 509 -20.58 5.13 -17.15
C ILE A 509 -20.56 3.68 -17.63
N TYR A 510 -21.73 3.04 -17.69
CA TYR A 510 -21.89 1.72 -18.29
C TYR A 510 -23.26 1.63 -18.96
N CYS A 511 -23.28 1.72 -20.29
CA CYS A 511 -24.51 1.67 -21.07
C CYS A 511 -24.41 0.69 -22.24
N ILE A 512 -25.32 -0.29 -22.27
CA ILE A 512 -25.51 -1.21 -23.40
C ILE A 512 -26.62 -0.62 -24.28
N VAL A 513 -26.24 -0.18 -25.47
CA VAL A 513 -27.17 0.29 -26.50
C VAL A 513 -27.35 -0.79 -27.57
N GLN A 514 -28.48 -0.74 -28.27
CA GLN A 514 -28.94 -1.73 -29.22
C GLN A 514 -29.62 -1.05 -30.40
N ASP A 515 -29.32 -1.48 -31.62
CA ASP A 515 -29.95 -0.97 -32.86
C ASP A 515 -31.32 -1.64 -33.15
N ALA A 516 -31.80 -1.45 -34.38
CA ALA A 516 -33.04 -2.04 -34.88
C ALA A 516 -32.95 -3.56 -35.06
N ALA A 517 -31.83 -4.08 -35.56
CA ALA A 517 -31.64 -5.51 -35.80
C ALA A 517 -31.39 -6.30 -34.50
N GLY A 518 -30.89 -5.61 -33.48
CA GLY A 518 -30.64 -6.14 -32.15
C GLY A 518 -29.16 -6.38 -31.83
N ASN A 519 -28.22 -5.85 -32.63
CA ASN A 519 -26.80 -5.86 -32.29
C ASN A 519 -26.53 -4.86 -31.17
N THR A 520 -25.59 -5.17 -30.28
CA THR A 520 -25.28 -4.35 -29.11
C THR A 520 -23.89 -3.75 -29.16
N ALA A 521 -23.78 -2.56 -28.58
CA ALA A 521 -22.53 -1.83 -28.31
C ALA A 521 -22.51 -1.34 -26.86
N VAL A 522 -21.31 -1.22 -26.27
CA VAL A 522 -21.11 -0.84 -24.87
C VAL A 522 -20.40 0.51 -24.79
N ILE A 523 -20.91 1.39 -23.93
CA ILE A 523 -20.31 2.66 -23.54
C ILE A 523 -19.82 2.50 -22.10
N ASP A 524 -18.51 2.36 -21.90
CA ASP A 524 -17.88 2.07 -20.60
C ASP A 524 -16.94 3.18 -20.08
N HIS A 525 -16.67 4.21 -20.89
CA HIS A 525 -15.84 5.35 -20.51
C HIS A 525 -16.24 6.65 -21.23
N PHE A 526 -15.76 7.78 -20.70
CA PHE A 526 -15.84 9.10 -21.34
C PHE A 526 -14.61 9.35 -22.22
N THR A 527 -14.82 9.90 -23.42
CA THR A 527 -13.75 10.18 -24.40
C THR A 527 -13.09 11.55 -24.21
N ASP A 528 -13.72 12.46 -23.45
CA ASP A 528 -13.24 13.82 -23.17
C ASP A 528 -12.32 13.91 -21.94
N GLY A 529 -12.04 12.79 -21.27
CA GLY A 529 -11.29 12.73 -20.01
C GLY A 529 -12.05 13.25 -18.78
N ASN A 530 -13.26 13.79 -18.97
CA ASN A 530 -14.25 14.19 -17.96
C ASN A 530 -13.67 14.83 -16.68
N THR A 531 -13.45 16.15 -16.66
CA THR A 531 -12.95 16.84 -15.47
C THR A 531 -14.00 17.08 -14.38
N LEU A 532 -15.27 16.68 -14.57
CA LEU A 532 -16.33 16.90 -13.59
C LEU A 532 -16.14 15.95 -12.39
N PHE A 533 -16.06 16.52 -11.20
CA PHE A 533 -16.06 15.77 -9.94
C PHE A 533 -17.30 16.10 -9.11
N ALA A 534 -17.67 15.18 -8.22
CA ALA A 534 -18.69 15.40 -7.22
C ALA A 534 -18.13 15.29 -5.81
N ARG A 535 -18.74 16.04 -4.89
CA ARG A 535 -18.38 16.01 -3.48
C ARG A 535 -19.64 15.96 -2.62
N GLU A 536 -19.74 14.93 -1.78
CA GLU A 536 -20.77 14.83 -0.76
C GLU A 536 -20.42 15.80 0.38
N LEU A 537 -21.11 16.94 0.40
CA LEU A 537 -20.91 18.03 1.37
C LEU A 537 -21.70 17.83 2.66
N LYS A 538 -22.56 16.80 2.73
CA LYS A 538 -23.39 16.50 3.89
C LYS A 538 -22.53 15.97 5.05
N PRO A 539 -22.82 16.38 6.31
CA PRO A 539 -22.15 15.86 7.46
C PRO A 539 -22.41 14.34 7.58
N VAL A 540 -21.35 13.55 7.68
CA VAL A 540 -21.48 12.12 7.99
C VAL A 540 -22.00 11.99 9.42
N ASP A 541 -23.01 11.13 9.64
CA ASP A 541 -23.41 10.73 10.99
C ASP A 541 -22.23 10.02 11.67
N VAL A 542 -21.47 10.76 12.51
CA VAL A 542 -20.25 10.28 13.18
C VAL A 542 -20.56 9.34 14.35
N ASN A 543 -21.46 8.38 14.14
CA ASN A 543 -21.68 7.21 15.00
C ASN A 543 -20.60 6.15 14.70
N ALA A 544 -19.34 6.58 14.64
CA ALA A 544 -18.24 5.82 14.08
C ALA A 544 -17.22 5.38 15.15
N VAL A 545 -17.35 4.11 15.54
CA VAL A 545 -16.26 3.23 15.99
C VAL A 545 -15.61 3.56 17.34
N MET A 546 -16.29 3.12 18.42
CA MET A 546 -15.58 2.53 19.56
C MET A 546 -14.96 1.19 19.15
N SER A 547 -13.70 1.20 18.70
CA SER A 547 -12.91 -0.02 18.58
C SER A 547 -12.38 -0.46 19.96
N PRO A 548 -12.38 -1.75 20.32
CA PRO A 548 -12.00 -2.21 21.67
C PRO A 548 -10.50 -2.08 22.03
N GLU A 549 -9.64 -1.60 21.13
CA GLU A 549 -8.21 -1.30 21.40
C GLU A 549 -8.00 0.03 22.17
N PHE A 550 -8.77 0.30 23.24
CA PHE A 550 -8.63 1.53 24.03
C PHE A 550 -7.35 1.59 24.87
N LEU A 551 -6.83 0.42 25.30
CA LEU A 551 -5.60 0.34 26.09
C LEU A 551 -4.40 0.02 25.18
N PRO A 552 -3.30 0.79 25.26
CA PRO A 552 -2.09 0.51 24.49
C PRO A 552 -1.40 -0.78 24.94
N ASP A 553 -0.72 -1.43 23.99
CA ASP A 553 0.11 -2.61 24.27
C ASP A 553 1.15 -2.34 25.36
N LYS A 554 1.42 -3.34 26.21
CA LYS A 554 2.40 -3.22 27.31
C LYS A 554 3.79 -2.79 26.81
N LEU A 555 4.20 -3.28 25.63
CA LEU A 555 5.44 -2.91 24.99
C LEU A 555 5.44 -1.45 24.51
N LEU A 556 4.31 -0.97 23.97
CA LEU A 556 4.13 0.42 23.53
C LEU A 556 4.19 1.39 24.73
N MET A 557 3.57 1.04 25.87
CA MET A 557 3.68 1.84 27.09
C MET A 557 5.14 1.95 27.59
N ILE A 558 5.90 0.86 27.57
CA ILE A 558 7.32 0.87 27.95
C ILE A 558 8.14 1.71 26.96
N ALA A 559 7.91 1.56 25.66
CA ALA A 559 8.58 2.35 24.62
C ALA A 559 8.28 3.85 24.79
N PHE A 560 7.02 4.22 25.03
CA PHE A 560 6.63 5.61 25.26
C PHE A 560 7.24 6.18 26.55
N MET A 561 7.34 5.40 27.64
CA MET A 561 8.03 5.83 28.87
C MET A 561 9.53 6.11 28.62
N ILE A 562 10.21 5.31 27.81
CA ILE A 562 11.61 5.56 27.41
C ILE A 562 11.70 6.86 26.59
N VAL A 563 10.79 7.06 25.64
CA VAL A 563 10.69 8.29 24.84
C VAL A 563 10.42 9.53 25.71
N ALA A 564 9.55 9.43 26.72
CA ALA A 564 9.28 10.51 27.66
C ALA A 564 10.52 10.86 28.52
N ILE A 565 11.30 9.87 28.97
CA ILE A 565 12.56 10.09 29.70
C ILE A 565 13.62 10.74 28.79
N ALA A 566 13.70 10.32 27.53
CA ALA A 566 14.58 10.95 26.54
C ALA A 566 14.16 12.41 26.27
N SER A 567 12.88 12.66 26.05
CA SER A 567 12.27 13.99 25.86
C SER A 567 12.54 14.93 27.04
N HIS A 568 12.38 14.44 28.28
CA HIS A 568 12.76 15.16 29.50
C HIS A 568 14.26 15.47 29.61
N SER A 569 15.11 14.66 28.99
CA SER A 569 16.57 14.86 29.00
C SER A 569 16.99 15.86 27.93
N ILE A 570 16.45 15.75 26.71
CA ILE A 570 16.71 16.64 25.58
C ILE A 570 16.21 18.07 25.88
N SER A 571 15.04 18.21 26.52
CA SER A 571 14.48 19.54 26.85
C SER A 571 15.34 20.40 27.78
N LYS A 572 16.28 19.80 28.52
CA LYS A 572 17.23 20.52 29.38
C LYS A 572 18.24 21.34 28.57
N VAL A 573 18.46 21.00 27.29
CA VAL A 573 19.33 21.75 26.38
C VAL A 573 18.66 23.05 25.94
N CYS A 574 17.34 23.05 25.67
CA CYS A 574 16.62 24.21 25.13
C CYS A 574 16.81 25.51 25.95
N PRO A 575 16.74 25.52 27.29
CA PRO A 575 17.05 26.72 28.09
C PRO A 575 18.45 27.30 27.89
N HIS A 576 19.46 26.51 27.54
CA HIS A 576 20.83 26.98 27.30
C HIS A 576 20.95 27.75 25.98
N ILE A 577 20.12 27.42 24.98
CA ILE A 577 20.01 28.13 23.69
C ILE A 577 18.87 29.17 23.68
N GLY A 578 18.40 29.60 24.85
CA GLY A 578 17.38 30.66 24.98
C GLY A 578 15.92 30.22 24.79
N LEU A 579 15.66 28.97 24.39
CA LEU A 579 14.32 28.43 24.15
C LEU A 579 13.66 27.88 25.44
N PRO A 580 12.31 27.82 25.52
CA PRO A 580 11.60 27.09 26.57
C PRO A 580 11.85 25.57 26.50
N ARG A 581 11.65 24.86 27.62
CA ARG A 581 11.72 23.39 27.66
C ARG A 581 10.69 22.71 26.76
N ILE A 582 9.50 23.32 26.63
CA ILE A 582 8.39 22.81 25.83
C ILE A 582 8.81 22.55 24.38
N THR A 583 9.63 23.45 23.80
CA THR A 583 10.15 23.31 22.44
C THR A 583 10.94 22.01 22.28
N GLY A 584 11.70 21.60 23.29
CA GLY A 584 12.42 20.32 23.30
C GLY A 584 11.52 19.09 23.37
N TYR A 585 10.38 19.18 24.06
CA TYR A 585 9.38 18.09 24.09
C TYR A 585 8.75 17.88 22.72
N ILE A 586 8.34 18.98 22.07
CA ILE A 586 7.73 18.95 20.73
C ILE A 586 8.73 18.45 19.69
N VAL A 587 9.96 18.98 19.68
CA VAL A 587 11.02 18.52 18.78
C VAL A 587 11.35 17.03 18.99
N THR A 588 11.41 16.55 20.24
CA THR A 588 11.61 15.11 20.50
C THR A 588 10.44 14.28 19.96
N GLY A 589 9.21 14.76 20.12
CA GLY A 589 8.02 14.13 19.53
C GLY A 589 8.11 14.01 18.00
N ILE A 590 8.46 15.11 17.32
CA ILE A 590 8.65 15.16 15.86
C ILE A 590 9.71 14.15 15.41
N LEU A 591 10.87 14.11 16.09
CA LEU A 591 11.95 13.18 15.76
C LEU A 591 11.53 11.72 15.91
N VAL A 592 10.81 11.37 16.98
CA VAL A 592 10.40 9.99 17.29
C VAL A 592 9.17 9.54 16.47
N GLY A 593 8.36 10.48 16.00
CA GLY A 593 7.13 10.25 15.24
C GLY A 593 7.32 9.62 13.85
N PRO A 594 6.21 9.35 13.13
CA PRO A 594 6.19 8.52 11.94
C PRO A 594 6.96 9.10 10.74
N TYR A 595 7.18 10.41 10.71
CA TYR A 595 7.78 11.14 9.60
C TYR A 595 9.30 11.32 9.66
N VAL A 596 9.95 11.03 10.80
CA VAL A 596 11.42 11.18 10.95
C VAL A 596 12.11 9.87 11.28
N LEU A 597 12.00 9.37 12.52
CA LEU A 597 12.58 8.06 12.90
C LEU A 597 11.58 6.90 12.76
N ASN A 598 10.28 7.19 12.65
CA ASN A 598 9.18 6.21 12.63
C ASN A 598 9.25 5.19 13.79
N PHE A 599 9.69 5.64 14.97
CA PHE A 599 9.76 4.83 16.18
C PHE A 599 8.40 4.71 16.86
N LEU A 600 7.54 5.73 16.71
CA LEU A 600 6.11 5.69 17.02
C LEU A 600 5.30 5.82 15.72
N THR A 601 4.70 4.71 15.28
CA THR A 601 3.86 4.67 14.07
C THR A 601 2.49 5.32 14.29
N THR A 602 1.81 5.71 13.21
CA THR A 602 0.45 6.30 13.23
C THR A 602 -0.64 5.38 13.83
N ARG A 603 -0.40 4.06 13.93
CA ARG A 603 -1.28 3.14 14.69
C ARG A 603 -0.99 3.22 16.19
N GLN A 604 0.28 3.17 16.57
CA GLN A 604 0.70 3.25 17.98
C GLN A 604 0.33 4.60 18.61
N ILE A 605 0.47 5.70 17.88
CA ILE A 605 0.04 7.03 18.35
C ILE A 605 -1.47 7.07 18.64
N ARG A 606 -2.29 6.38 17.83
CA ARG A 606 -3.74 6.24 18.09
C ARG A 606 -4.03 5.42 19.36
N GLN A 607 -3.22 4.43 19.69
CA GLN A 607 -3.33 3.65 20.94
C GLN A 607 -2.86 4.44 22.18
N LEU A 608 -2.03 5.49 22.01
CA LEU A 608 -1.62 6.39 23.10
C LEU A 608 -2.69 7.45 23.47
N ARG A 609 -3.90 7.40 22.87
CA ARG A 609 -4.99 8.38 23.10
C ARG A 609 -5.35 8.55 24.58
N ILE A 610 -5.27 7.50 25.39
CA ILE A 610 -5.49 7.58 26.85
C ILE A 610 -4.54 8.56 27.54
N ILE A 611 -3.29 8.69 27.08
CA ILE A 611 -2.32 9.64 27.65
C ILE A 611 -2.68 11.07 27.24
N ASP A 612 -3.18 11.27 26.02
CA ASP A 612 -3.65 12.56 25.51
C ASP A 612 -4.91 13.02 26.26
N GLU A 613 -5.94 12.16 26.38
CA GLU A 613 -7.17 12.42 27.15
C GLU A 613 -6.86 12.79 28.62
N LEU A 614 -6.00 12.00 29.28
CA LEU A 614 -5.58 12.23 30.66
C LEU A 614 -4.76 13.54 30.81
N SER A 615 -3.95 13.87 29.80
CA SER A 615 -3.20 15.12 29.77
C SER A 615 -4.11 16.34 29.57
N MET A 616 -5.03 16.28 28.61
CA MET A 616 -6.01 17.33 28.32
C MET A 616 -6.91 17.60 29.53
N ALA A 617 -7.35 16.55 30.22
CA ALA A 617 -8.13 16.67 31.44
C ALA A 617 -7.36 17.35 32.59
N TYR A 618 -6.10 16.94 32.82
CA TYR A 618 -5.21 17.61 33.78
C TYR A 618 -4.96 19.07 33.40
N ILE A 619 -4.72 19.35 32.12
CA ILE A 619 -4.50 20.70 31.59
C ILE A 619 -5.72 21.57 31.86
N GLY A 620 -6.93 21.10 31.55
CA GLY A 620 -8.18 21.82 31.80
C GLY A 620 -8.36 22.13 33.29
N LEU A 621 -8.22 21.12 34.15
CA LEU A 621 -8.36 21.31 35.60
C LEU A 621 -7.30 22.28 36.15
N THR A 622 -6.06 22.18 35.69
CA THR A 622 -4.98 23.08 36.11
C THR A 622 -5.23 24.50 35.61
N ALA A 623 -5.64 24.67 34.35
CA ALA A 623 -5.94 25.97 33.78
C ALA A 623 -7.10 26.67 34.52
N GLY A 624 -8.17 25.93 34.80
CA GLY A 624 -9.27 26.38 35.66
C GLY A 624 -8.80 26.82 37.04
N SER A 625 -7.93 26.05 37.69
CA SER A 625 -7.43 26.35 39.05
C SER A 625 -6.66 27.66 39.18
N LYS A 626 -6.20 28.24 38.06
CA LYS A 626 -5.48 29.53 38.01
C LYS A 626 -6.42 30.72 37.80
N LEU A 627 -7.71 30.49 37.54
CA LEU A 627 -8.73 31.53 37.43
C LEU A 627 -9.17 32.01 38.83
N HIS A 628 -8.33 32.82 39.46
CA HIS A 628 -8.57 33.36 40.79
C HIS A 628 -9.59 34.50 40.74
N TRP A 629 -10.83 34.28 41.19
CA TRP A 629 -11.91 35.26 41.10
C TRP A 629 -11.54 36.61 41.74
N ASN A 630 -10.94 36.58 42.93
CA ASN A 630 -10.55 37.79 43.66
C ASN A 630 -9.44 38.59 42.95
N ARG A 631 -8.55 37.94 42.17
CA ARG A 631 -7.52 38.63 41.37
C ARG A 631 -8.01 39.05 39.98
N MET A 632 -8.96 38.31 39.41
CA MET A 632 -9.55 38.62 38.09
C MET A 632 -10.60 39.72 38.14
N LYS A 633 -11.41 39.79 39.21
CA LYS A 633 -12.47 40.80 39.39
C LYS A 633 -12.00 42.25 39.13
N PRO A 634 -10.86 42.75 39.66
CA PRO A 634 -10.41 44.12 39.36
C PRO A 634 -10.02 44.34 37.89
N ILE A 635 -9.55 43.29 37.19
CA ILE A 635 -9.05 43.37 35.81
C ILE A 635 -10.03 42.83 34.76
N ILE A 636 -11.28 42.56 35.15
CA ILE A 636 -12.27 41.89 34.29
C ILE A 636 -12.64 42.71 33.05
N ARG A 637 -12.61 44.05 33.16
CA ARG A 637 -12.77 44.97 32.03
C ARG A 637 -11.66 44.76 30.99
N SER A 638 -10.41 44.62 31.44
CA SER A 638 -9.27 44.36 30.57
C SER A 638 -9.34 42.99 29.91
N ILE A 639 -9.69 41.95 30.68
CA ILE A 639 -9.91 40.61 30.13
C ILE A 639 -10.97 40.64 29.04
N LEU A 640 -12.13 41.28 29.28
CA LEU A 640 -13.22 41.36 28.32
C LEU A 640 -12.86 42.15 27.06
N MET A 641 -12.29 43.35 27.20
CA MET A 641 -11.97 44.23 26.06
C MET A 641 -10.83 43.66 25.20
N VAL A 642 -9.80 43.07 25.81
CA VAL A 642 -8.74 42.37 25.08
C VAL A 642 -9.27 41.13 24.37
N THR A 643 -10.14 40.34 25.04
CA THR A 643 -10.77 39.16 24.40
C THR A 643 -11.61 39.57 23.20
N ILE A 644 -12.50 40.56 23.33
CA ILE A 644 -13.33 41.07 22.23
C ILE A 644 -12.47 41.63 21.09
N GLY A 645 -11.41 42.39 21.42
CA GLY A 645 -10.49 42.91 20.42
C GLY A 645 -9.81 41.80 19.62
N LEU A 646 -9.21 40.83 20.32
CA LEU A 646 -8.61 39.64 19.70
C LEU A 646 -9.60 38.90 18.81
N THR A 647 -10.77 38.53 19.34
CA THR A 647 -11.75 37.73 18.58
C THR A 647 -12.29 38.47 17.36
N LEU A 648 -12.61 39.76 17.46
CA LEU A 648 -13.12 40.54 16.34
C LEU A 648 -12.09 40.66 15.21
N PHE A 649 -10.85 41.04 15.54
CA PHE A 649 -9.81 41.23 14.54
C PHE A 649 -9.34 39.90 13.94
N GLU A 650 -9.13 38.85 14.73
CA GLU A 650 -8.72 37.53 14.21
C GLU A 650 -9.81 36.84 13.39
N TYR A 651 -11.09 36.96 13.78
CA TYR A 651 -12.19 36.41 13.03
C TYR A 651 -12.35 37.08 11.66
N ILE A 652 -12.38 38.42 11.63
CA ILE A 652 -12.56 39.18 10.39
C ILE A 652 -11.34 39.02 9.49
N ILE A 653 -10.12 39.27 10.00
CA ILE A 653 -8.90 39.18 9.19
C ILE A 653 -8.64 37.74 8.76
N GLY A 654 -8.88 36.75 9.61
CA GLY A 654 -8.75 35.33 9.27
C GLY A 654 -9.71 34.91 8.15
N THR A 655 -11.00 35.26 8.27
CA THR A 655 -12.00 35.00 7.23
C THR A 655 -11.62 35.68 5.91
N VAL A 656 -11.36 37.00 5.93
CA VAL A 656 -10.97 37.77 4.74
C VAL A 656 -9.69 37.21 4.09
N THR A 657 -8.70 36.80 4.89
CA THR A 657 -7.46 36.19 4.36
C THR A 657 -7.78 34.92 3.58
N ILE A 658 -8.63 34.03 4.10
CA ILE A 658 -8.98 32.78 3.42
C ILE A 658 -9.85 33.04 2.19
N THR A 659 -10.80 33.97 2.24
CA THR A 659 -11.59 34.38 1.07
C THR A 659 -10.70 34.93 -0.05
N VAL A 660 -9.72 35.80 0.27
CA VAL A 660 -8.78 36.36 -0.72
C VAL A 660 -7.82 35.29 -1.25
N LEU A 661 -7.41 34.33 -0.40
CA LEU A 661 -6.54 33.23 -0.80
C LEU A 661 -7.28 32.06 -1.47
N ALA A 662 -8.61 32.05 -1.52
CA ALA A 662 -9.39 30.92 -2.05
C ALA A 662 -8.99 30.53 -3.48
N GLY A 663 -8.68 31.51 -4.34
CA GLY A 663 -8.16 31.26 -5.70
C GLY A 663 -6.75 30.66 -5.78
N TYR A 664 -6.00 30.64 -4.68
CA TYR A 664 -4.67 30.04 -4.55
C TYR A 664 -4.65 28.76 -3.70
N ILE A 665 -5.83 28.31 -3.23
CA ILE A 665 -5.98 27.13 -2.39
C ILE A 665 -6.68 26.06 -3.23
N ASP A 666 -5.95 25.03 -3.64
CA ASP A 666 -6.42 23.99 -4.58
C ASP A 666 -7.81 23.42 -4.25
N PHE A 667 -8.13 23.21 -2.95
CA PHE A 667 -9.42 22.64 -2.54
C PHE A 667 -10.60 23.64 -2.52
N LEU A 668 -10.34 24.94 -2.69
CA LEU A 668 -11.29 26.06 -2.72
C LEU A 668 -11.43 26.74 -4.09
N GLN A 669 -10.58 26.41 -5.07
CA GLN A 669 -10.67 26.97 -6.43
C GLN A 669 -12.00 26.60 -7.08
N ASP A 670 -12.36 25.32 -7.00
CA ASP A 670 -13.56 24.74 -7.62
C ASP A 670 -14.82 24.75 -6.72
N THR A 671 -14.86 25.51 -5.61
CA THR A 671 -16.05 25.56 -4.72
C THR A 671 -16.94 26.76 -5.01
N THR A 672 -18.25 26.67 -4.71
CA THR A 672 -19.17 27.81 -4.88
C THR A 672 -18.82 28.98 -3.95
N ASP A 673 -19.28 30.20 -4.24
CA ASP A 673 -18.92 31.35 -3.40
C ASP A 673 -19.52 31.27 -1.99
N SER A 674 -20.71 30.70 -1.83
CA SER A 674 -21.31 30.35 -0.52
C SER A 674 -20.44 29.35 0.26
N GLU A 675 -19.96 28.28 -0.38
CA GLU A 675 -19.02 27.32 0.21
C GLU A 675 -17.71 27.99 0.64
N LYS A 676 -17.13 28.84 -0.23
CA LYS A 676 -15.91 29.60 0.07
C LYS A 676 -16.08 30.45 1.33
N TYR A 677 -17.21 31.15 1.47
CA TYR A 677 -17.50 31.93 2.68
C TYR A 677 -17.70 31.05 3.91
N ALA A 678 -18.45 29.94 3.82
CA ALA A 678 -18.65 29.04 4.95
C ALA A 678 -17.32 28.45 5.48
N ILE A 679 -16.46 27.97 4.58
CA ILE A 679 -15.14 27.43 4.94
C ILE A 679 -14.20 28.53 5.46
N ALA A 680 -14.27 29.74 4.90
CA ALA A 680 -13.49 30.89 5.39
C ALA A 680 -13.90 31.31 6.81
N LEU A 681 -15.19 31.28 7.13
CA LEU A 681 -15.72 31.59 8.47
C LEU A 681 -15.26 30.55 9.52
N LEU A 682 -15.27 29.26 9.16
CA LEU A 682 -14.66 28.21 9.99
C LEU A 682 -13.16 28.45 10.23
N ALA A 683 -12.39 28.77 9.19
CA ALA A 683 -10.97 29.09 9.35
C ALA A 683 -10.75 30.34 10.23
N GLY A 684 -11.54 31.40 10.03
CA GLY A 684 -11.51 32.61 10.85
C GLY A 684 -11.80 32.33 12.32
N CYS A 685 -12.79 31.47 12.61
CA CYS A 685 -13.06 30.98 13.96
C CYS A 685 -11.85 30.27 14.58
N MET A 686 -11.16 29.44 13.80
CA MET A 686 -10.00 28.66 14.29
C MET A 686 -8.76 29.50 14.54
N MET A 687 -8.61 30.66 13.90
CA MET A 687 -7.51 31.60 14.18
C MET A 687 -7.57 32.16 15.60
N ILE A 688 -8.76 32.32 16.18
CA ILE A 688 -8.96 32.83 17.56
C ILE A 688 -8.35 31.87 18.61
N ALA A 689 -8.28 30.57 18.31
CA ALA A 689 -7.96 29.52 19.27
C ALA A 689 -6.54 29.62 19.87
N ARG A 690 -6.39 29.31 21.17
CA ARG A 690 -5.13 29.49 21.91
C ARG A 690 -4.75 28.26 22.73
N SER A 691 -3.51 28.26 23.24
CA SER A 691 -3.01 27.18 24.10
C SER A 691 -2.81 27.65 25.56
N PRO A 692 -3.79 27.45 26.45
CA PRO A 692 -3.61 27.72 27.88
C PRO A 692 -2.54 26.80 28.50
N SER A 693 -2.35 25.58 27.99
CA SER A 693 -1.26 24.68 28.41
C SER A 693 0.13 25.23 28.09
N SER A 694 0.35 25.74 26.88
CA SER A 694 1.65 26.32 26.49
C SER A 694 1.93 27.60 27.26
N ALA A 695 0.90 28.45 27.43
CA ALA A 695 1.02 29.66 28.22
C ALA A 695 1.40 29.36 29.68
N LEU A 696 0.67 28.44 30.33
CA LEU A 696 0.92 28.04 31.71
C LEU A 696 2.29 27.41 31.89
N ALA A 697 2.71 26.50 31.01
CA ALA A 697 3.99 25.82 31.12
C ALA A 697 5.18 26.81 30.97
N VAL A 698 5.08 27.85 30.13
CA VAL A 698 6.09 28.92 30.08
C VAL A 698 6.05 29.75 31.38
N ILE A 699 4.86 30.18 31.82
CA ILE A 699 4.68 30.96 33.06
C ILE A 699 5.28 30.24 34.28
N GLU A 700 5.07 28.91 34.40
CA GLU A 700 5.65 28.12 35.49
C GLU A 700 7.15 27.88 35.34
N GLU A 701 7.67 27.73 34.11
CA GLU A 701 9.13 27.62 33.85
C GLU A 701 9.87 28.90 34.28
N VAL A 702 9.38 30.07 33.89
CA VAL A 702 9.98 31.36 34.27
C VAL A 702 9.54 31.88 35.64
N LYS A 703 8.59 31.20 36.30
CA LYS A 703 7.97 31.61 37.57
C LYS A 703 7.38 33.03 37.52
N SER A 704 6.72 33.36 36.41
CA SER A 704 6.11 34.67 36.16
C SER A 704 4.93 34.91 37.10
N GLN A 705 4.84 36.09 37.69
CA GLN A 705 3.70 36.55 38.49
C GLN A 705 3.54 38.06 38.34
N GLY A 706 2.29 38.52 38.27
CA GLY A 706 1.98 39.94 38.14
C GLY A 706 0.64 40.19 37.44
N HIS A 707 0.32 41.46 37.24
CA HIS A 707 -0.89 41.91 36.54
C HIS A 707 -0.93 41.40 35.10
N PHE A 708 0.18 41.57 34.36
CA PHE A 708 0.29 41.21 32.96
C PHE A 708 0.20 39.69 32.74
N THR A 709 0.87 38.89 33.58
CA THR A 709 0.77 37.42 33.61
C THR A 709 -0.68 36.97 33.84
N THR A 710 -1.38 37.61 34.78
CA THR A 710 -2.78 37.28 35.10
C THR A 710 -3.72 37.62 33.95
N LEU A 711 -3.53 38.79 33.31
CA LEU A 711 -4.28 39.23 32.14
C LEU A 711 -4.09 38.30 30.94
N ILE A 712 -2.83 37.97 30.57
CA ILE A 712 -2.52 37.03 29.49
C ILE A 712 -3.21 35.69 29.72
N PHE A 713 -3.04 35.14 30.93
CA PHE A 713 -3.55 33.82 31.25
C PHE A 713 -5.09 33.78 31.20
N ALA A 714 -5.76 34.75 31.83
CA ALA A 714 -7.22 34.81 31.85
C ALA A 714 -7.83 35.04 30.45
N VAL A 715 -7.24 35.92 29.63
CA VAL A 715 -7.65 36.12 28.22
C VAL A 715 -7.46 34.84 27.41
N THR A 716 -6.34 34.13 27.61
CA THR A 716 -6.05 32.88 26.89
C THR A 716 -7.10 31.80 27.17
N VAL A 717 -7.51 31.64 28.43
CA VAL A 717 -8.57 30.70 28.81
C VAL A 717 -9.96 31.15 28.33
N MET A 718 -10.26 32.45 28.39
CA MET A 718 -11.52 33.01 27.89
C MET A 718 -11.68 32.82 26.37
N CYS A 719 -10.61 33.03 25.59
CA CYS A 719 -10.61 32.79 24.15
C CYS A 719 -10.89 31.31 23.82
N ASP A 720 -10.34 30.37 24.59
CA ASP A 720 -10.51 28.93 24.36
C ASP A 720 -11.97 28.49 24.53
N VAL A 721 -12.65 28.96 25.58
CA VAL A 721 -14.09 28.74 25.79
C VAL A 721 -14.93 29.39 24.68
N LEU A 722 -14.57 30.60 24.26
CA LEU A 722 -15.29 31.33 23.22
C LEU A 722 -15.14 30.69 21.83
N VAL A 723 -13.99 30.11 21.52
CA VAL A 723 -13.77 29.36 20.27
C VAL A 723 -14.69 28.15 20.17
N ILE A 724 -14.91 27.39 21.26
CA ILE A 724 -15.82 26.22 21.23
C ILE A 724 -17.25 26.66 20.87
N PHE A 725 -17.73 27.75 21.48
CA PHE A 725 -19.04 28.33 21.14
C PHE A 725 -19.10 28.80 19.68
N LEU A 726 -18.13 29.62 19.26
CA LEU A 726 -18.09 30.15 17.90
C LEU A 726 -17.92 29.05 16.85
N PHE A 727 -17.21 27.96 17.17
CA PHE A 727 -17.01 26.82 16.27
C PHE A 727 -18.34 26.09 16.02
N ASN A 728 -19.13 25.84 17.07
CA ASN A 728 -20.43 25.21 16.92
C ASN A 728 -21.40 26.11 16.12
N VAL A 729 -21.41 27.43 16.39
CA VAL A 729 -22.17 28.39 15.57
C VAL A 729 -21.73 28.38 14.11
N ASN A 730 -20.42 28.40 13.84
CA ASN A 730 -19.87 28.35 12.48
C ASN A 730 -20.13 27.01 11.78
N SER A 731 -20.15 25.90 12.52
CA SER A 731 -20.51 24.59 11.99
C SER A 731 -21.99 24.53 11.59
N MET A 732 -22.90 25.11 12.40
CA MET A 732 -24.31 25.23 12.04
C MET A 732 -24.54 26.15 10.83
N ILE A 733 -23.83 27.29 10.76
CA ILE A 733 -23.85 28.19 9.60
C ILE A 733 -23.36 27.43 8.36
N THR A 734 -22.25 26.69 8.48
CA THR A 734 -21.70 25.87 7.39
C THR A 734 -22.67 24.78 6.96
N GLU A 735 -23.31 24.05 7.88
CA GLU A 735 -24.34 23.06 7.56
C GLU A 735 -25.54 23.69 6.82
N SER A 736 -25.95 24.91 7.21
CA SER A 736 -27.02 25.64 6.52
C SER A 736 -26.63 26.01 5.09
N PHE A 737 -25.40 26.49 4.86
CA PHE A 737 -24.86 26.77 3.52
C PHE A 737 -24.59 25.52 2.66
N LEU A 738 -24.33 24.36 3.28
CA LEU A 738 -23.96 23.12 2.58
C LEU A 738 -25.09 22.11 2.40
N SER A 739 -26.26 22.32 3.01
CA SER A 739 -27.37 21.34 2.99
C SER A 739 -28.76 21.97 2.89
N GLU A 740 -28.86 23.25 2.53
CA GLU A 740 -30.11 24.05 2.45
C GLU A 740 -31.01 23.95 3.69
N LYS A 741 -30.42 23.58 4.82
CA LYS A 741 -31.15 23.32 6.06
C LYS A 741 -31.32 24.62 6.82
N ASP A 742 -32.58 25.04 6.99
CA ASP A 742 -32.92 26.18 7.83
C ASP A 742 -32.38 26.00 9.26
N MET A 743 -31.71 27.03 9.78
CA MET A 743 -31.21 27.03 11.16
C MET A 743 -32.39 27.03 12.15
N SER A 744 -32.73 25.86 12.70
CA SER A 744 -33.79 25.75 13.69
C SER A 744 -33.41 26.48 14.99
N SER A 745 -34.35 27.22 15.57
CA SER A 745 -34.21 27.79 16.92
C SER A 745 -33.93 26.72 17.98
N ASN A 746 -34.34 25.47 17.73
CA ASN A 746 -34.04 24.32 18.57
C ASN A 746 -32.54 23.98 18.61
N ASP A 747 -31.81 24.18 17.51
CA ASP A 747 -30.38 23.83 17.46
C ASP A 747 -29.52 24.86 18.19
N LEU A 748 -29.88 26.15 18.11
CA LEU A 748 -29.29 27.20 18.95
C LEU A 748 -29.59 26.96 20.44
N LEU A 749 -30.81 26.51 20.77
CA LEU A 749 -31.18 26.17 22.13
C LEU A 749 -30.36 24.98 22.67
N LYS A 750 -30.12 23.94 21.86
CA LYS A 750 -29.23 22.81 22.22
C LYS A 750 -27.82 23.30 22.54
N LEU A 751 -27.24 24.18 21.73
CA LEU A 751 -25.89 24.74 21.97
C LEU A 751 -25.80 25.54 23.28
N VAL A 752 -26.79 26.41 23.54
CA VAL A 752 -26.86 27.16 24.80
C VAL A 752 -27.01 26.20 25.99
N LEU A 753 -27.86 25.18 25.87
CA LEU A 753 -28.08 24.17 26.91
C LEU A 753 -26.84 23.30 27.14
N GLN A 754 -26.06 22.97 26.10
CA GLN A 754 -24.78 22.26 26.20
C GLN A 754 -23.76 23.06 27.04
N ILE A 755 -23.56 24.34 26.75
CA ILE A 755 -22.59 25.19 27.46
C ILE A 755 -23.02 25.43 28.91
N CYS A 756 -24.30 25.75 29.13
CA CYS A 756 -24.86 25.91 30.47
C CYS A 756 -24.78 24.61 31.27
N GLY A 757 -25.16 23.47 30.68
CA GLY A 757 -25.09 22.14 31.28
C GLY A 757 -23.66 21.77 31.67
N SER A 758 -22.69 21.99 30.78
CA SER A 758 -21.26 21.75 31.03
C SER A 758 -20.72 22.59 32.18
N THR A 759 -21.12 23.87 32.23
CA THR A 759 -20.74 24.80 33.30
C THR A 759 -21.34 24.36 34.65
N ILE A 760 -22.61 23.96 34.68
CA ILE A 760 -23.30 23.48 35.89
C ILE A 760 -22.67 22.17 36.38
N VAL A 761 -22.47 21.19 35.48
CA VAL A 761 -21.87 19.88 35.82
C VAL A 761 -20.43 20.07 36.32
N GLY A 762 -19.61 20.85 35.61
CA GLY A 762 -18.25 21.19 36.03
C GLY A 762 -18.23 21.85 37.41
N ALA A 763 -19.13 22.79 37.69
CA ALA A 763 -19.20 23.47 38.98
C ALA A 763 -19.64 22.55 40.13
N VAL A 764 -20.64 21.70 39.91
CA VAL A 764 -21.11 20.72 40.91
C VAL A 764 -20.01 19.71 41.22
N LEU A 765 -19.39 19.11 40.19
CA LEU A 765 -18.33 18.14 40.35
C LEU A 765 -17.07 18.76 40.98
N GLY A 766 -16.73 20.00 40.62
CA GLY A 766 -15.61 20.74 41.20
C GLY A 766 -15.81 21.01 42.69
N LYS A 767 -17.03 21.40 43.10
CA LYS A 767 -17.38 21.57 44.51
C LYS A 767 -17.30 20.26 45.31
N ILE A 768 -17.75 19.14 44.72
CA ILE A 768 -17.63 17.81 45.34
C ILE A 768 -16.14 17.44 45.52
N MET A 769 -15.31 17.63 44.49
CA MET A 769 -13.89 17.29 44.59
C MET A 769 -13.11 18.24 45.51
N ALA A 770 -13.50 19.51 45.63
CA ALA A 770 -12.96 20.42 46.64
C ALA A 770 -13.13 19.83 48.05
N LEU A 771 -14.36 19.41 48.41
CA LEU A 771 -14.65 18.79 49.71
C LEU A 771 -13.77 17.55 49.95
N PHE A 772 -13.54 16.72 48.93
CA PHE A 772 -12.70 15.52 49.03
C PHE A 772 -11.20 15.84 49.17
N VAL A 773 -10.66 16.75 48.35
CA VAL A 773 -9.24 17.14 48.40
C VAL A 773 -8.90 17.84 49.71
N PHE A 774 -9.80 18.65 50.28
CA PHE A 774 -9.58 19.34 51.55
C PHE A 774 -9.99 18.52 52.78
N TRP A 775 -10.52 17.30 52.60
CA TRP A 775 -10.76 16.37 53.71
C TRP A 775 -9.43 15.96 54.35
N ARG A 776 -9.13 16.55 55.51
CA ARG A 776 -7.97 16.21 56.34
C ARG A 776 -8.39 15.40 57.56
N PRO A 777 -7.96 14.14 57.74
CA PRO A 777 -8.07 13.46 59.02
C PRO A 777 -7.19 14.18 60.06
N VAL A 778 -7.83 14.71 61.11
CA VAL A 778 -7.29 15.66 62.09
C VAL A 778 -6.06 15.15 62.89
N ARG A 779 -5.70 13.85 62.79
CA ARG A 779 -4.74 13.19 63.70
C ARG A 779 -3.35 12.86 63.11
N ILE A 780 -3.00 13.27 61.90
CA ILE A 780 -1.72 12.86 61.26
C ILE A 780 -0.60 13.91 61.50
N LYS A 781 0.46 13.52 62.22
CA LYS A 781 1.63 14.39 62.49
C LYS A 781 2.41 14.70 61.19
N ARG A 782 2.69 15.99 60.98
CA ARG A 782 3.22 16.63 59.75
C ARG A 782 4.50 16.03 59.14
N LYS A 783 5.33 15.30 59.91
CA LYS A 783 6.63 14.74 59.46
C LYS A 783 6.62 13.22 59.10
N SER A 784 5.47 12.53 59.19
CA SER A 784 5.39 11.08 58.91
C SER A 784 5.43 10.75 57.41
N VAL A 785 5.96 9.57 57.04
CA VAL A 785 5.90 8.97 55.69
C VAL A 785 4.45 8.94 55.16
N TRP A 786 3.48 8.74 56.05
CA TRP A 786 2.05 8.81 55.74
C TRP A 786 1.63 10.12 55.07
N SER A 787 2.24 11.27 55.42
CA SER A 787 1.90 12.55 54.78
C SER A 787 2.39 12.65 53.33
N LYS A 788 3.49 11.97 52.97
CA LYS A 788 3.93 11.84 51.58
C LYS A 788 3.01 10.90 50.81
N CYS A 789 2.67 9.75 51.39
CA CYS A 789 1.76 8.77 50.78
C CYS A 789 0.38 9.39 50.51
N GLN A 790 -0.18 10.13 51.48
CA GLN A 790 -1.45 10.84 51.32
C GLN A 790 -1.41 11.89 50.20
N ARG A 791 -0.28 12.61 50.00
CA ARG A 791 -0.13 13.57 48.89
C ARG A 791 -0.10 12.87 47.53
N ILE A 792 0.65 11.77 47.40
CA ILE A 792 0.70 10.97 46.18
C ILE A 792 -0.67 10.36 45.87
N PHE A 793 -1.39 9.89 46.88
CA PHE A 793 -2.76 9.41 46.72
C PHE A 793 -3.70 10.53 46.23
N LYS A 794 -3.65 11.72 46.84
CA LYS A 794 -4.43 12.88 46.36
C LYS A 794 -4.09 13.27 44.92
N GLN A 795 -2.82 13.20 44.52
CA GLN A 795 -2.39 13.44 43.14
C GLN A 795 -2.98 12.42 42.17
N PHE A 796 -2.90 11.13 42.49
CA PHE A 796 -3.48 10.06 41.69
C PHE A 796 -5.01 10.21 41.56
N VAL A 797 -5.70 10.51 42.67
CA VAL A 797 -7.15 10.77 42.65
C VAL A 797 -7.50 11.99 41.81
N LEU A 798 -6.73 13.08 41.88
CA LEU A 798 -6.97 14.30 41.09
C LEU A 798 -6.81 14.05 39.59
N LEU A 799 -5.78 13.30 39.20
CA LEU A 799 -5.51 12.89 37.82
C LEU A 799 -6.61 11.97 37.28
N LEU A 800 -6.97 10.94 38.07
CA LEU A 800 -8.05 9.99 37.74
C LEU A 800 -9.39 10.71 37.62
N TYR A 801 -9.68 11.65 38.51
CA TYR A 801 -10.91 12.46 38.49
C TYR A 801 -11.01 13.34 37.24
N GLY A 802 -9.92 14.02 36.86
CA GLY A 802 -9.88 14.78 35.62
C GLY A 802 -10.22 13.87 34.44
N TRP A 803 -9.50 12.76 34.29
CA TRP A 803 -9.74 11.79 33.23
C TRP A 803 -11.17 11.22 33.24
N MET A 804 -11.72 10.88 34.42
CA MET A 804 -13.11 10.41 34.55
C MET A 804 -14.14 11.47 34.14
N ILE A 805 -13.96 12.75 34.50
CA ILE A 805 -14.83 13.83 33.99
C ILE A 805 -14.73 13.91 32.48
N PHE A 806 -13.51 13.93 31.94
CA PHE A 806 -13.28 14.07 30.52
C PHE A 806 -13.95 12.93 29.72
N VAL A 807 -13.75 11.67 30.15
CA VAL A 807 -14.37 10.50 29.52
C VAL A 807 -15.89 10.51 29.69
N ILE A 808 -16.44 10.74 30.89
CA ILE A 808 -17.90 10.74 31.11
C ILE A 808 -18.59 11.85 30.31
N CYS A 809 -18.03 13.05 30.27
CA CYS A 809 -18.58 14.13 29.45
C CYS A 809 -18.46 13.83 27.95
N HIS A 810 -17.39 13.15 27.51
CA HIS A 810 -17.23 12.74 26.11
C HIS A 810 -18.24 11.65 25.71
N LEU A 811 -18.57 10.72 26.62
CA LEU A 811 -19.65 9.75 26.45
C LEU A 811 -21.06 10.40 26.44
N ALA A 812 -21.19 11.59 27.04
CA ALA A 812 -22.42 12.39 27.05
C ALA A 812 -22.50 13.42 25.90
N HIS A 813 -21.56 13.40 24.94
CA HIS A 813 -21.63 14.24 23.74
C HIS A 813 -22.88 13.87 22.91
N PRO A 814 -23.66 14.84 22.38
CA PRO A 814 -23.37 16.28 22.26
C PRO A 814 -23.87 17.16 23.43
N TYR A 815 -24.34 16.59 24.54
CA TYR A 815 -24.98 17.37 25.61
C TYR A 815 -23.99 18.06 26.57
N LEU A 816 -22.73 17.61 26.63
CA LEU A 816 -21.69 18.16 27.50
C LEU A 816 -20.37 18.34 26.76
N GLU A 817 -19.64 19.38 27.14
CA GLU A 817 -18.33 19.78 26.61
C GLU A 817 -17.21 19.38 27.60
N PRO A 818 -16.42 18.34 27.32
CA PRO A 818 -15.51 17.74 28.32
C PRO A 818 -14.45 18.69 28.85
N LEU A 819 -13.88 19.51 27.97
CA LEU A 819 -12.81 20.45 28.30
C LEU A 819 -13.33 21.57 29.23
N LEU A 820 -14.51 22.09 28.92
CA LEU A 820 -15.20 23.11 29.71
C LEU A 820 -15.58 22.58 31.11
N CYS A 821 -16.10 21.36 31.21
CA CYS A 821 -16.36 20.70 32.49
C CYS A 821 -15.10 20.61 33.36
N CYS A 822 -13.95 20.23 32.79
CA CYS A 822 -12.67 20.16 33.50
C CYS A 822 -12.19 21.55 33.96
N MET A 823 -12.27 22.58 33.10
CA MET A 823 -11.88 23.95 33.45
C MET A 823 -12.77 24.56 34.54
N VAL A 824 -14.09 24.46 34.41
CA VAL A 824 -15.01 25.00 35.42
C VAL A 824 -14.86 24.25 36.75
N SER A 825 -14.65 22.93 36.71
CA SER A 825 -14.29 22.15 37.91
C SER A 825 -13.03 22.69 38.58
N GLY A 826 -11.92 22.85 37.84
CA GLY A 826 -10.68 23.40 38.37
C GLY A 826 -10.84 24.79 38.99
N ALA A 827 -11.59 25.67 38.34
CA ALA A 827 -11.88 27.01 38.83
C ALA A 827 -12.70 26.99 40.13
N VAL A 828 -13.75 26.17 40.20
CA VAL A 828 -14.55 26.03 41.43
C VAL A 828 -13.72 25.37 42.54
N MET A 829 -12.91 24.35 42.23
CA MET A 829 -12.01 23.72 43.19
C MET A 829 -11.04 24.70 43.84
N TRP A 830 -10.50 25.66 43.07
CA TRP A 830 -9.65 26.71 43.63
C TRP A 830 -10.46 27.70 44.49
N ASN A 831 -11.50 28.31 43.90
CA ASN A 831 -12.20 29.43 44.52
C ASN A 831 -13.09 29.03 45.72
N THR A 832 -13.40 27.74 45.88
CA THR A 832 -14.09 27.20 47.08
C THR A 832 -13.15 26.59 48.11
N SER A 833 -11.83 26.57 47.85
CA SER A 833 -10.85 25.99 48.76
C SER A 833 -10.58 26.86 49.99
N THR A 834 -10.51 26.22 51.16
CA THR A 834 -9.95 26.82 52.39
C THR A 834 -8.42 26.78 52.45
N ASN A 835 -7.76 26.01 51.57
CA ASN A 835 -6.30 25.97 51.43
C ASN A 835 -5.90 25.76 49.95
N PRO A 836 -6.04 26.80 49.11
CA PRO A 836 -5.76 26.67 47.68
C PRO A 836 -4.28 26.37 47.37
N GLU A 837 -3.37 26.72 48.29
CA GLU A 837 -1.95 26.36 48.18
C GLU A 837 -1.73 24.85 48.13
N GLU A 838 -2.47 24.05 48.91
CA GLU A 838 -2.37 22.58 48.87
C GLU A 838 -2.73 22.04 47.47
N LEU A 839 -3.79 22.56 46.85
CA LEU A 839 -4.15 22.22 45.46
C LEU A 839 -3.06 22.65 44.47
N SER A 840 -2.50 23.85 44.63
CA SER A 840 -1.40 24.35 43.81
C SER A 840 -0.17 23.44 43.85
N MET A 841 0.17 22.92 45.03
CA MET A 841 1.33 22.03 45.22
C MET A 841 1.08 20.63 44.64
N LEU A 842 -0.14 20.10 44.78
CA LEU A 842 -0.52 18.81 44.20
C LEU A 842 -0.44 18.85 42.68
N LEU A 843 -1.01 19.88 42.05
CA LEU A 843 -0.97 20.09 40.60
C LEU A 843 0.44 20.31 40.07
N LYS A 844 1.22 21.22 40.69
CA LYS A 844 2.57 21.57 40.24
C LYS A 844 3.55 20.38 40.22
N GLN A 845 3.35 19.39 41.10
CA GLN A 845 4.16 18.17 41.12
C GLN A 845 3.79 17.17 40.01
N LEU A 846 2.59 17.25 39.44
CA LEU A 846 2.17 16.47 38.27
C LEU A 846 2.54 17.15 36.94
N ALA A 847 2.71 18.48 36.95
CA ALA A 847 2.93 19.30 35.75
C ALA A 847 4.07 18.79 34.86
N ASP A 848 5.26 18.53 35.43
CA ASP A 848 6.42 18.04 34.67
C ASP A 848 6.13 16.71 33.95
N LEU A 849 5.45 15.76 34.60
CA LEU A 849 5.11 14.46 34.02
C LEU A 849 4.09 14.60 32.87
N VAL A 850 3.05 15.40 33.09
CA VAL A 850 1.97 15.58 32.11
C VAL A 850 2.46 16.41 30.91
N TYR A 851 3.21 17.50 31.13
CA TYR A 851 3.73 18.32 30.03
C TYR A 851 4.75 17.57 29.16
N VAL A 852 5.65 16.77 29.75
CA VAL A 852 6.55 15.90 28.96
C VAL A 852 5.72 14.95 28.10
N SER A 853 4.73 14.27 28.68
CA SER A 853 3.92 13.27 27.97
C SER A 853 3.08 13.90 26.85
N PHE A 854 2.32 14.93 27.17
CA PHE A 854 1.44 15.66 26.25
C PHE A 854 2.21 16.23 25.06
N PHE A 855 3.18 17.13 25.30
CA PHE A 855 3.85 17.83 24.20
C PHE A 855 4.73 16.90 23.34
N THR A 856 5.18 15.76 23.88
CA THR A 856 5.86 14.73 23.08
C THR A 856 4.88 13.98 22.18
N ILE A 857 3.67 13.65 22.65
CA ILE A 857 2.61 13.08 21.79
C ILE A 857 2.16 14.11 20.76
N THR A 858 1.90 15.36 21.15
CA THR A 858 1.54 16.44 20.23
C THR A 858 2.59 16.60 19.13
N GLY A 859 3.89 16.56 19.47
CA GLY A 859 4.98 16.57 18.48
C GLY A 859 4.98 15.34 17.56
N ALA A 860 4.71 14.15 18.09
CA ALA A 860 4.66 12.91 17.31
C ALA A 860 3.42 12.82 16.39
N THR A 861 2.32 13.49 16.73
CA THR A 861 1.12 13.60 15.89
C THR A 861 1.27 14.54 14.68
N LEU A 862 2.37 15.29 14.57
CA LEU A 862 2.53 16.29 13.52
C LEU A 862 2.84 15.65 12.15
N GLU A 863 2.01 15.96 11.16
CA GLU A 863 2.16 15.46 9.79
C GLU A 863 3.12 16.36 8.99
N LEU A 864 4.43 16.06 9.06
CA LEU A 864 5.46 16.88 8.42
C LEU A 864 5.28 16.99 6.90
N ASP A 865 4.86 15.91 6.23
CA ASP A 865 4.61 15.91 4.78
C ASP A 865 3.49 16.90 4.41
N MET A 866 2.50 17.04 5.28
CA MET A 866 1.40 17.99 5.13
C MET A 866 1.87 19.43 5.41
N LEU A 867 2.71 19.63 6.44
CA LEU A 867 3.34 20.91 6.73
C LEU A 867 4.19 21.42 5.56
N VAL A 868 5.00 20.56 4.91
CA VAL A 868 5.84 20.96 3.78
C VAL A 868 4.98 21.36 2.57
N LYS A 869 3.92 20.61 2.27
CA LYS A 869 2.98 20.94 1.17
C LYS A 869 2.23 22.26 1.42
N ALA A 870 1.80 22.52 2.65
CA ALA A 870 1.07 23.73 3.02
C ALA A 870 1.97 24.92 3.41
N MET A 871 3.30 24.76 3.39
CA MET A 871 4.23 25.66 4.12
C MET A 871 4.07 27.15 3.76
N VAL A 872 3.97 27.48 2.47
CA VAL A 872 3.81 28.87 2.00
C VAL A 872 2.50 29.47 2.50
N LEU A 873 1.40 28.73 2.36
CA LEU A 873 0.07 29.14 2.82
C LEU A 873 0.04 29.32 4.34
N SER A 874 0.62 28.38 5.09
CA SER A 874 0.70 28.46 6.56
C SER A 874 1.56 29.62 7.05
N ILE A 875 2.65 29.98 6.37
CA ILE A 875 3.44 31.18 6.70
C ILE A 875 2.61 32.44 6.50
N ILE A 876 1.88 32.56 5.39
CA ILE A 876 1.00 33.72 5.13
C ILE A 876 -0.08 33.82 6.22
N LEU A 877 -0.76 32.72 6.53
CA LEU A 877 -1.80 32.67 7.58
C LEU A 877 -1.24 32.96 8.99
N CYS A 878 -0.02 32.52 9.30
CA CYS A 878 0.65 32.90 10.55
C CYS A 878 0.97 34.41 10.61
N LEU A 879 1.41 35.01 9.51
CA LEU A 879 1.72 36.44 9.46
C LEU A 879 0.46 37.31 9.57
N THR A 880 -0.62 36.99 8.84
CA THR A 880 -1.90 37.71 8.96
C THR A 880 -2.50 37.54 10.34
N ARG A 881 -2.40 36.35 10.95
CA ARG A 881 -2.79 36.11 12.34
C ARG A 881 -1.98 36.96 13.32
N VAL A 882 -0.64 37.02 13.21
CA VAL A 882 0.18 37.88 14.07
C VAL A 882 -0.22 39.36 13.95
N ALA A 883 -0.52 39.84 12.75
CA ALA A 883 -1.03 41.19 12.54
C ALA A 883 -2.43 41.41 13.19
N ALA A 884 -3.33 40.45 13.08
CA ALA A 884 -4.65 40.50 13.72
C ALA A 884 -4.55 40.48 15.25
N ILE A 885 -3.66 39.66 15.82
CA ILE A 885 -3.38 39.60 17.27
C ILE A 885 -2.77 40.93 17.75
N PHE A 886 -1.86 41.53 16.98
CA PHE A 886 -1.31 42.86 17.26
C PHE A 886 -2.41 43.91 17.35
N LEU A 887 -3.26 44.02 16.33
CA LEU A 887 -4.37 44.97 16.30
C LEU A 887 -5.35 44.72 17.46
N GLY A 888 -5.83 43.48 17.60
CA GLY A 888 -6.83 43.11 18.61
C GLY A 888 -6.37 43.34 20.05
N SER A 889 -5.14 42.94 20.40
CA SER A 889 -4.60 43.15 21.75
C SER A 889 -4.24 44.60 22.03
N PHE A 890 -3.68 45.33 21.06
CA PHE A 890 -3.35 46.75 21.22
C PHE A 890 -4.60 47.63 21.38
N LEU A 891 -5.60 47.45 20.52
CA LEU A 891 -6.87 48.19 20.59
C LEU A 891 -7.67 47.78 21.82
N GLY A 892 -7.78 46.48 22.12
CA GLY A 892 -8.46 45.98 23.32
C GLY A 892 -7.82 46.48 24.63
N GLY A 893 -6.49 46.46 24.73
CA GLY A 893 -5.75 47.00 25.88
C GLY A 893 -5.94 48.52 26.03
N ARG A 894 -5.91 49.26 24.92
CA ARG A 894 -6.13 50.71 24.92
C ARG A 894 -7.56 51.09 25.33
N LEU A 895 -8.58 50.31 24.93
CA LEU A 895 -9.98 50.49 25.36
C LEU A 895 -10.23 50.07 26.83
N ALA A 896 -9.37 49.20 27.36
CA ALA A 896 -9.35 48.80 28.76
C ALA A 896 -8.69 49.83 29.70
N ASN A 897 -7.94 50.81 29.16
CA ASN A 897 -6.98 51.64 29.89
C ASN A 897 -5.83 50.84 30.53
N GLU A 898 -5.37 49.78 29.87
CA GLU A 898 -4.12 49.12 30.22
C GLU A 898 -2.90 50.02 29.95
N ASP A 899 -1.77 49.73 30.61
CA ASP A 899 -0.52 50.46 30.38
C ASP A 899 -0.17 50.46 28.88
N PRO A 900 0.07 51.63 28.25
CA PRO A 900 0.52 51.72 26.87
C PRO A 900 1.81 50.94 26.56
N GLY A 901 2.67 50.70 27.56
CA GLY A 901 3.82 49.81 27.46
C GLY A 901 3.38 48.35 27.27
N HIS A 902 2.61 47.82 28.22
CA HIS A 902 2.09 46.44 28.17
C HIS A 902 1.23 46.19 26.93
N SER A 903 0.34 47.13 26.57
CA SER A 903 -0.57 47.01 25.43
C SER A 903 0.16 46.91 24.08
N LYS A 904 1.35 47.52 23.94
CA LYS A 904 2.17 47.42 22.72
C LYS A 904 2.86 46.07 22.54
N VAL A 905 3.07 45.32 23.63
CA VAL A 905 3.82 44.05 23.61
C VAL A 905 2.95 42.82 23.89
N ALA A 906 1.73 43.01 24.39
CA ALA A 906 0.77 41.96 24.74
C ALA A 906 0.58 40.89 23.63
N TRP A 907 0.59 41.31 22.36
CA TRP A 907 0.47 40.41 21.20
C TRP A 907 1.47 39.24 21.20
N MET A 908 2.70 39.45 21.69
CA MET A 908 3.74 38.42 21.76
C MET A 908 3.34 37.24 22.65
N ALA A 909 2.50 37.49 23.66
CA ALA A 909 2.02 36.47 24.58
C ALA A 909 0.89 35.61 24.00
N TYR A 910 0.25 36.08 22.92
CA TYR A 910 -1.01 35.56 22.42
C TYR A 910 -0.89 34.66 21.18
N ILE A 911 0.32 34.38 20.70
CA ILE A 911 0.54 33.61 19.46
C ILE A 911 0.29 32.09 19.64
N THR A 912 0.55 31.54 20.84
CA THR A 912 0.53 30.08 21.08
C THR A 912 -0.83 29.44 20.80
N GLN A 913 -0.83 28.32 20.06
CA GLN A 913 -2.02 27.60 19.60
C GLN A 913 -1.72 26.09 19.61
N ALA A 914 -2.66 25.24 20.06
CA ALA A 914 -2.39 23.80 20.24
C ALA A 914 -3.68 22.95 20.24
N GLY A 915 -3.83 22.06 21.23
CA GLY A 915 -4.74 20.90 21.24
C GLY A 915 -6.19 21.16 20.81
N VAL A 916 -6.83 22.23 21.28
CA VAL A 916 -8.23 22.53 20.91
C VAL A 916 -8.36 22.77 19.40
N THR A 917 -7.46 23.54 18.79
CA THR A 917 -7.46 23.74 17.32
C THR A 917 -7.24 22.43 16.57
N LEU A 918 -6.33 21.56 17.04
CA LEU A 918 -6.06 20.27 16.42
C LEU A 918 -7.27 19.32 16.54
N GLY A 919 -7.97 19.35 17.67
CA GLY A 919 -9.22 18.62 17.89
C GLY A 919 -10.33 19.08 16.94
N LEU A 920 -10.56 20.38 16.85
CA LEU A 920 -11.56 20.99 15.96
C LEU A 920 -11.21 20.79 14.47
N ALA A 921 -9.93 20.85 14.08
CA ALA A 921 -9.47 20.55 12.73
C ALA A 921 -9.80 19.11 12.34
N LYS A 922 -9.53 18.17 13.25
CA LYS A 922 -9.85 16.76 13.09
C LYS A 922 -11.36 16.50 13.10
N GLN A 923 -12.14 17.26 13.86
CA GLN A 923 -13.60 17.21 13.81
C GLN A 923 -14.11 17.63 12.43
N ILE A 924 -13.62 18.75 11.86
CA ILE A 924 -13.93 19.17 10.48
C ILE A 924 -13.57 18.05 9.48
N GLN A 925 -12.40 17.43 9.62
CA GLN A 925 -11.98 16.30 8.76
C GLN A 925 -12.89 15.07 8.85
N LEU A 926 -13.51 14.82 10.00
CA LEU A 926 -14.44 13.71 10.21
C LEU A 926 -15.87 14.04 9.77
N VAL A 927 -16.30 15.28 9.96
CA VAL A 927 -17.66 15.75 9.62
C VAL A 927 -17.79 16.00 8.11
N TYR A 928 -16.78 16.63 7.49
CA TYR A 928 -16.82 17.05 6.09
C TYR A 928 -15.83 16.24 5.24
N PRO A 929 -16.24 15.07 4.69
CA PRO A 929 -15.40 14.28 3.81
C PRO A 929 -14.98 15.07 2.55
N GLY A 930 -13.82 14.72 2.00
CA GLY A 930 -13.20 15.51 0.92
C GLY A 930 -12.45 16.72 1.46
N TRP A 931 -13.06 17.92 1.46
CA TRP A 931 -12.36 19.18 1.74
C TRP A 931 -11.85 19.31 3.18
N GLY A 932 -12.54 18.71 4.15
CA GLY A 932 -12.16 18.79 5.57
C GLY A 932 -10.76 18.23 5.86
N SER A 933 -10.26 17.31 5.02
CA SER A 933 -8.89 16.78 5.13
C SER A 933 -7.81 17.79 4.77
N TYR A 934 -7.96 18.50 3.64
CA TYR A 934 -7.05 19.56 3.20
C TYR A 934 -7.12 20.78 4.11
N PHE A 935 -8.32 21.13 4.56
CA PHE A 935 -8.54 22.19 5.54
C PHE A 935 -7.85 21.85 6.88
N SER A 936 -8.05 20.62 7.39
CA SER A 936 -7.39 20.16 8.62
C SER A 936 -5.87 20.22 8.48
N THR A 937 -5.31 19.73 7.36
CA THR A 937 -3.90 19.87 6.98
C THR A 937 -3.40 21.32 7.05
N MET A 938 -4.10 22.26 6.41
CA MET A 938 -3.76 23.68 6.41
C MET A 938 -3.72 24.27 7.83
N ILE A 939 -4.74 23.98 8.64
CA ILE A 939 -4.83 24.49 10.02
C ILE A 939 -3.79 23.83 10.93
N VAL A 940 -3.55 22.52 10.82
CA VAL A 940 -2.49 21.81 11.54
C VAL A 940 -1.14 22.45 11.25
N ALA A 941 -0.83 22.76 9.99
CA ALA A 941 0.41 23.42 9.61
C ALA A 941 0.56 24.84 10.21
N VAL A 942 -0.54 25.62 10.27
CA VAL A 942 -0.58 26.92 11.00
C VAL A 942 -0.34 26.74 12.50
N VAL A 943 -0.95 25.73 13.12
CA VAL A 943 -0.74 25.39 14.54
C VAL A 943 0.74 25.10 14.82
N ILE A 944 1.41 24.32 13.97
CA ILE A 944 2.84 23.99 14.13
C ILE A 944 3.70 25.25 14.14
N CYS A 945 3.55 26.13 13.15
CA CYS A 945 4.29 27.38 13.07
C CYS A 945 4.06 28.27 14.30
N ASN A 946 2.80 28.44 14.71
CA ASN A 946 2.44 29.23 15.89
C ASN A 946 2.97 28.62 17.20
N GLN A 947 3.06 27.29 17.29
CA GLN A 947 3.55 26.58 18.47
C GLN A 947 5.09 26.55 18.57
N LEU A 948 5.81 26.71 17.46
CA LEU A 948 7.27 26.90 17.47
C LEU A 948 7.65 28.34 17.84
N ILE A 949 6.90 29.33 17.33
CA ILE A 949 7.19 30.76 17.50
C ILE A 949 6.65 31.33 18.83
N GLY A 950 5.46 30.90 19.25
CA GLY A 950 4.73 31.47 20.38
C GLY A 950 5.43 31.33 21.75
N PRO A 951 5.86 30.12 22.18
CA PRO A 951 6.43 29.94 23.52
C PRO A 951 7.73 30.74 23.75
N PRO A 952 8.68 30.86 22.78
CA PRO A 952 9.81 31.78 22.88
C PRO A 952 9.40 33.25 23.04
N LEU A 953 8.42 33.73 22.27
CA LEU A 953 7.95 35.12 22.34
C LEU A 953 7.22 35.43 23.67
N LEU A 954 6.40 34.49 24.16
CA LEU A 954 5.80 34.59 25.50
C LEU A 954 6.88 34.67 26.58
N ARG A 955 7.92 33.82 26.52
CA ARG A 955 9.05 33.84 27.46
C ARG A 955 9.81 35.17 27.41
N TYR A 956 9.95 35.76 26.22
CA TYR A 956 10.59 37.05 26.02
C TYR A 956 9.76 38.17 26.64
N VAL A 957 8.46 38.28 26.30
CA VAL A 957 7.63 39.41 26.75
C VAL A 957 7.39 39.41 28.26
N LEU A 958 7.22 38.24 28.90
CA LEU A 958 7.10 38.17 30.36
C LEU A 958 8.37 38.65 31.09
N ARG A 959 9.56 38.48 30.47
CA ARG A 959 10.82 39.05 30.99
C ARG A 959 10.97 40.54 30.66
N HIS A 960 10.49 40.97 29.51
CA HIS A 960 10.54 42.37 29.07
C HIS A 960 9.62 43.27 29.91
N VAL A 961 8.48 42.75 30.36
CA VAL A 961 7.53 43.43 31.25
C VAL A 961 7.92 43.32 32.75
N GLY A 962 8.93 42.51 33.10
CA GLY A 962 9.41 42.36 34.48
C GLY A 962 8.65 41.34 35.34
N ASP A 963 7.44 40.94 34.96
CA ASP A 963 6.62 39.89 35.60
C ASP A 963 7.37 38.55 35.79
N ALA A 964 8.31 38.20 34.90
CA ALA A 964 9.15 37.02 35.02
C ALA A 964 10.45 37.29 35.78
N LYS A 965 10.57 36.69 36.97
CA LYS A 965 11.77 36.78 37.82
C LYS A 965 13.03 36.35 37.05
N LYS A 966 13.86 37.33 36.70
CA LYS A 966 15.17 37.11 36.11
C LYS A 966 15.99 36.27 37.10
N LYS A 967 16.34 35.03 36.72
CA LYS A 967 17.16 34.14 37.56
C LYS A 967 18.63 34.58 37.51
N GLU A 968 18.90 35.81 37.92
CA GLU A 968 20.24 36.20 38.32
C GLU A 968 20.56 35.43 39.59
N ILE A 969 21.55 34.53 39.51
CA ILE A 969 22.19 33.96 40.68
C ILE A 969 23.14 35.03 41.23
N GLY A 970 22.54 36.08 41.79
CA GLY A 970 23.24 37.05 42.61
C GLY A 970 23.51 36.40 43.96
N LYS A 971 24.63 35.68 44.07
CA LYS A 971 25.24 35.40 45.38
C LYS A 971 25.64 36.74 45.98
N VAL A 972 25.01 37.10 47.09
CA VAL A 972 25.45 38.21 47.94
C VAL A 972 26.39 37.62 48.98
N ASP A 973 27.62 37.31 48.59
CA ASP A 973 28.58 36.70 49.49
C ASP A 973 29.03 37.73 50.55
N GLY A 974 28.60 37.55 51.81
CA GLY A 974 29.18 38.23 52.98
C GLY A 974 28.29 39.17 53.79
N LEU A 975 27.04 39.48 53.37
CA LEU A 975 26.12 40.29 54.17
C LEU A 975 25.38 39.45 55.22
N THR A 976 25.06 40.06 56.37
CA THR A 976 24.48 39.42 57.54
C THR A 976 23.06 39.92 57.82
N ALA A 977 22.11 38.99 57.93
CA ALA A 977 20.72 39.26 58.26
C ALA A 977 20.36 38.70 59.65
N LEU A 978 19.80 39.54 60.52
CA LEU A 978 19.29 39.12 61.82
C LEU A 978 17.76 39.04 61.77
N VAL A 979 17.21 37.84 61.95
CA VAL A 979 15.77 37.57 61.93
C VAL A 979 15.28 37.33 63.36
N PHE A 980 14.40 38.20 63.86
CA PHE A 980 13.65 37.96 65.10
C PHE A 980 12.29 37.35 64.80
N SER A 981 11.91 36.31 65.54
CA SER A 981 10.64 35.62 65.38
C SER A 981 10.08 35.13 66.71
N GLY A 982 8.75 35.13 66.84
CA GLY A 982 8.07 34.39 67.90
C GLY A 982 8.17 32.86 67.73
N PRO A 983 7.85 32.08 68.78
CA PRO A 983 8.12 30.63 68.84
C PRO A 983 7.23 29.77 67.93
N SER A 984 6.19 30.34 67.30
CA SER A 984 5.12 29.61 66.63
C SER A 984 5.02 29.83 65.10
N LEU A 985 5.89 30.64 64.47
CA LEU A 985 5.76 30.95 63.04
C LEU A 985 6.20 29.80 62.11
N PRO A 986 5.31 29.29 61.23
CA PRO A 986 5.66 28.24 60.26
C PRO A 986 6.55 28.72 59.11
N ASN A 987 6.75 30.03 58.97
CA ASN A 987 7.45 30.65 57.84
C ASN A 987 8.90 31.05 58.12
N LEU A 988 9.37 30.93 59.37
CA LEU A 988 10.75 31.29 59.74
C LEU A 988 11.79 30.47 58.96
N GLN A 989 11.67 29.14 58.96
CA GLN A 989 12.61 28.25 58.27
C GLN A 989 12.62 28.46 56.75
N SER A 990 11.51 28.89 56.14
CA SER A 990 11.45 29.17 54.71
C SER A 990 12.00 30.56 54.36
N ALA A 991 11.94 31.54 55.27
CA ALA A 991 12.62 32.83 55.14
C ALA A 991 14.15 32.67 55.27
N VAL A 992 14.62 32.02 56.34
CA VAL A 992 16.06 31.76 56.61
C VAL A 992 16.70 31.01 55.44
N LEU A 993 16.14 29.86 55.05
CA LEU A 993 16.68 29.05 53.94
C LEU A 993 16.73 29.82 52.60
N ARG A 994 15.79 30.73 52.35
CA ARG A 994 15.80 31.58 51.14
C ARG A 994 16.92 32.61 51.18
N LEU A 995 17.13 33.29 52.30
CA LEU A 995 18.22 34.25 52.49
C LEU A 995 19.59 33.56 52.36
N GLU A 996 19.78 32.41 53.01
CA GLU A 996 20.98 31.56 52.87
C GLU A 996 21.21 31.13 51.41
N THR A 997 20.14 30.74 50.70
CA THR A 997 20.20 30.40 49.26
C THR A 997 20.62 31.60 48.39
N CYS A 998 20.43 32.82 48.86
CA CYS A 998 20.87 34.06 48.21
C CYS A 998 22.28 34.51 48.64
N GLY A 999 22.97 33.77 49.52
CA GLY A 999 24.34 34.05 49.96
C GLY A 999 24.46 34.78 51.31
N TRP A 1000 23.34 35.18 51.92
CA TRP A 1000 23.34 35.88 53.21
C TRP A 1000 23.75 34.95 54.35
N ASN A 1001 24.50 35.50 55.31
CA ASN A 1001 24.74 34.87 56.59
C ASN A 1001 23.56 35.20 57.52
N VAL A 1002 22.73 34.21 57.85
CA VAL A 1002 21.45 34.45 58.54
C VAL A 1002 21.53 33.98 59.98
N HIS A 1003 21.29 34.89 60.92
CA HIS A 1003 21.12 34.56 62.32
C HIS A 1003 19.64 34.72 62.68
N SER A 1004 19.00 33.65 63.18
CA SER A 1004 17.63 33.71 63.68
C SER A 1004 17.63 33.69 65.21
N HIS A 1005 17.03 34.69 65.85
CA HIS A 1005 16.78 34.71 67.28
C HIS A 1005 15.29 34.47 67.56
N LEU A 1006 15.01 33.51 68.44
CA LEU A 1006 13.65 33.25 68.91
C LEU A 1006 13.39 34.08 70.15
N VAL A 1007 12.39 34.96 70.08
CA VAL A 1007 11.88 35.67 71.25
C VAL A 1007 10.95 34.72 71.99
N GLU A 1008 11.41 34.13 73.10
CA GLU A 1008 10.57 33.23 73.91
C GLU A 1008 9.43 34.01 74.57
N GLU A 1009 8.22 33.44 74.55
CA GLU A 1009 7.09 33.90 75.37
C GLU A 1009 7.30 33.46 76.83
N SER A 1010 8.26 34.08 77.53
CA SER A 1010 8.23 34.09 78.98
C SER A 1010 7.20 35.11 79.48
N LEU A 1011 6.39 34.68 80.45
CA LEU A 1011 5.47 35.50 81.26
C LEU A 1011 4.16 35.98 80.60
N ALA A 1012 3.29 35.03 80.26
CA ALA A 1012 1.84 35.24 80.02
C ALA A 1012 1.05 35.71 81.28
N SER A 1013 1.68 36.45 82.20
CA SER A 1013 1.09 36.88 83.49
C SER A 1013 1.74 38.12 84.12
N VAL A 1014 2.52 38.92 83.37
CA VAL A 1014 3.24 40.08 83.90
C VAL A 1014 2.86 41.39 83.21
N GLN A 1015 2.93 42.48 83.98
CA GLN A 1015 2.59 43.84 83.53
C GLN A 1015 3.40 44.25 82.29
N GLU A 1016 2.69 44.83 81.33
CA GLU A 1016 3.14 45.28 80.00
C GLU A 1016 4.50 46.02 80.00
N LYS A 1017 4.80 46.82 81.04
CA LYS A 1017 6.09 47.52 81.19
C LYS A 1017 7.30 46.60 81.36
N VAL A 1018 7.16 45.51 82.13
CA VAL A 1018 8.30 44.63 82.46
C VAL A 1018 8.67 43.74 81.26
N TYR A 1019 7.66 43.30 80.50
CA TYR A 1019 7.85 42.57 79.24
C TYR A 1019 8.68 43.40 78.22
N VAL A 1020 8.36 44.69 78.08
CA VAL A 1020 9.08 45.60 77.16
C VAL A 1020 10.55 45.79 77.56
N GLU A 1021 10.88 45.86 78.85
CA GLU A 1021 12.27 45.95 79.32
C GLU A 1021 13.06 44.66 79.05
N GLU A 1022 12.46 43.49 79.29
CA GLU A 1022 13.11 42.19 79.09
C GLU A 1022 13.35 41.88 77.60
N VAL A 1023 12.36 42.17 76.74
CA VAL A 1023 12.49 42.10 75.27
C VAL A 1023 13.56 43.08 74.77
N SER A 1024 13.58 44.32 75.25
CA SER A 1024 14.59 45.32 74.85
C SER A 1024 16.01 44.87 75.19
N LYS A 1025 16.20 44.28 76.37
CA LYS A 1025 17.49 43.74 76.80
C LYS A 1025 17.92 42.52 75.96
N SER A 1026 17.00 41.61 75.67
CA SER A 1026 17.24 40.44 74.80
C SER A 1026 17.67 40.84 73.39
N VAL A 1027 17.01 41.86 72.81
CA VAL A 1027 17.40 42.44 71.51
C VAL A 1027 18.78 43.09 71.58
N LEU A 1028 19.05 43.90 72.61
CA LEU A 1028 20.35 44.56 72.81
C LEU A 1028 21.51 43.56 72.91
N ASP A 1029 21.37 42.52 73.74
CA ASP A 1029 22.40 41.49 73.93
C ASP A 1029 22.62 40.66 72.65
N THR A 1030 21.54 40.30 71.95
CA THR A 1030 21.60 39.59 70.65
C THR A 1030 22.34 40.42 69.60
N MET A 1031 21.96 41.69 69.45
CA MET A 1031 22.63 42.61 68.53
C MET A 1031 24.10 42.83 68.94
N ARG A 1032 24.42 42.90 70.24
CA ARG A 1032 25.80 43.06 70.74
C ARG A 1032 26.74 41.95 70.28
N ILE A 1033 26.25 40.70 70.29
CA ILE A 1033 27.01 39.50 69.89
C ILE A 1033 27.22 39.44 68.37
N ILE A 1034 26.19 39.72 67.58
CA ILE A 1034 26.22 39.54 66.12
C ILE A 1034 26.79 40.78 65.44
N LYS A 1035 27.86 40.61 64.65
CA LYS A 1035 28.55 41.65 63.88
C LYS A 1035 29.20 41.07 62.61
N PRO A 1036 29.12 41.74 61.44
CA PRO A 1036 28.25 42.90 61.16
C PRO A 1036 26.75 42.53 61.16
N ILE A 1037 25.87 43.52 61.04
CA ILE A 1037 24.42 43.34 60.80
C ILE A 1037 24.00 44.47 59.88
N GLU A 1038 23.54 44.14 58.67
CA GLU A 1038 23.12 45.11 57.66
C GLU A 1038 21.59 45.19 57.54
N VAL A 1039 20.87 44.08 57.81
CA VAL A 1039 19.40 44.02 57.77
C VAL A 1039 18.85 43.32 59.01
N VAL A 1040 17.82 43.90 59.62
CA VAL A 1040 17.01 43.26 60.67
C VAL A 1040 15.63 42.93 60.12
N VAL A 1041 15.17 41.70 60.32
CA VAL A 1041 13.84 41.22 59.90
C VAL A 1041 13.04 40.85 61.14
N VAL A 1042 11.82 41.38 61.25
CA VAL A 1042 10.91 41.22 62.39
C VAL A 1042 9.66 40.47 61.94
N MET A 1043 9.40 39.31 62.54
CA MET A 1043 8.32 38.39 62.17
C MET A 1043 7.58 37.87 63.42
N MET A 1044 6.74 38.71 64.03
CA MET A 1044 5.97 38.35 65.24
C MET A 1044 4.56 37.81 64.93
N PRO A 1045 3.98 37.00 65.83
CA PRO A 1045 2.59 36.55 65.77
C PRO A 1045 1.53 37.65 65.65
N THR A 1046 1.77 38.85 66.21
CA THR A 1046 0.85 39.99 66.14
C THR A 1046 1.54 41.29 65.74
N ASP A 1047 0.76 42.25 65.20
CA ASP A 1047 1.28 43.55 64.77
C ASP A 1047 1.69 44.47 65.93
N GLU A 1048 1.17 44.24 67.14
CA GLU A 1048 1.57 44.96 68.35
C GLU A 1048 2.94 44.47 68.85
N GLU A 1049 3.17 43.16 68.85
CA GLU A 1049 4.50 42.57 69.14
C GLU A 1049 5.55 43.03 68.11
N ASN A 1050 5.20 43.08 66.82
CA ASN A 1050 6.05 43.65 65.77
C ASN A 1050 6.46 45.09 66.14
N PHE A 1051 5.49 45.94 66.52
CA PHE A 1051 5.74 47.34 66.87
C PHE A 1051 6.66 47.50 68.09
N GLN A 1052 6.42 46.72 69.15
CA GLN A 1052 7.27 46.73 70.35
C GLN A 1052 8.71 46.30 70.02
N LEU A 1053 8.88 45.27 69.19
CA LEU A 1053 10.20 44.75 68.84
C LEU A 1053 11.00 45.71 67.96
N ILE A 1054 10.35 46.44 67.04
CA ILE A 1054 11.03 47.47 66.23
C ILE A 1054 11.52 48.62 67.14
N ARG A 1055 10.74 49.02 68.15
CA ARG A 1055 11.19 50.02 69.13
C ARG A 1055 12.41 49.53 69.93
N ALA A 1056 12.42 48.27 70.35
CA ALA A 1056 13.58 47.65 71.00
C ALA A 1056 14.83 47.64 70.08
N VAL A 1057 14.67 47.29 68.80
CA VAL A 1057 15.76 47.35 67.80
C VAL A 1057 16.27 48.77 67.60
N ALA A 1058 15.38 49.77 67.52
CA ALA A 1058 15.76 51.17 67.37
C ALA A 1058 16.57 51.68 68.58
N ALA A 1059 16.10 51.42 69.81
CA ALA A 1059 16.82 51.76 71.03
C ALA A 1059 18.20 51.07 71.10
N ALA A 1060 18.27 49.79 70.75
CA ALA A 1060 19.53 49.05 70.70
C ALA A 1060 20.51 49.60 69.65
N CYS A 1061 20.03 50.08 68.49
CA CYS A 1061 20.88 50.75 67.50
C CYS A 1061 21.50 52.04 68.04
N GLN A 1062 20.70 52.84 68.76
CA GLN A 1062 21.11 54.10 69.38
C GLN A 1062 22.14 53.86 70.50
N GLU A 1063 21.88 52.92 71.41
CA GLU A 1063 22.79 52.59 72.52
C GLU A 1063 24.11 52.00 72.03
N LEU A 1064 24.07 51.12 71.02
CA LEU A 1064 25.27 50.50 70.43
C LEU A 1064 26.00 51.40 69.42
N LYS A 1065 25.52 52.64 69.18
CA LYS A 1065 26.04 53.59 68.18
C LYS A 1065 26.23 52.98 66.78
N ARG A 1066 25.27 52.18 66.32
CA ARG A 1066 25.36 51.46 65.03
C ARG A 1066 24.73 52.25 63.89
N ILE A 1067 25.58 52.94 63.14
CA ILE A 1067 25.23 53.74 61.95
C ILE A 1067 24.90 52.87 60.70
N GLN A 1068 25.17 51.55 60.74
CA GLN A 1068 25.08 50.67 59.56
C GLN A 1068 23.91 49.67 59.54
N VAL A 1069 22.88 49.81 60.40
CA VAL A 1069 21.64 49.04 60.23
C VAL A 1069 20.82 49.69 59.11
N LEU A 1070 21.02 49.22 57.88
CA LEU A 1070 20.52 49.88 56.67
C LEU A 1070 19.00 49.84 56.53
N ARG A 1071 18.34 48.78 57.02
CA ARG A 1071 16.87 48.58 56.96
C ARG A 1071 16.35 47.67 58.07
N VAL A 1072 15.13 47.96 58.53
CA VAL A 1072 14.30 47.04 59.33
C VAL A 1072 13.10 46.62 58.51
N VAL A 1073 12.88 45.32 58.35
CA VAL A 1073 11.79 44.76 57.52
C VAL A 1073 10.79 44.00 58.40
N VAL A 1074 9.51 44.32 58.26
CA VAL A 1074 8.46 43.91 59.21
C VAL A 1074 7.35 43.17 58.48
N GLN A 1075 7.00 41.95 58.92
CA GLN A 1075 5.88 41.20 58.36
C GLN A 1075 4.57 41.53 59.07
N VAL A 1076 3.56 42.03 58.33
CA VAL A 1076 2.19 42.23 58.86
C VAL A 1076 1.54 40.90 59.23
N ALA A 1077 0.87 40.87 60.38
CA ALA A 1077 0.27 39.67 60.99
C ALA A 1077 -1.26 39.60 60.91
N GLY A 1078 -1.95 40.74 60.76
CA GLY A 1078 -3.42 40.85 60.66
C GLY A 1078 -4.06 40.07 59.50
N ASP A 1079 -5.41 40.04 59.51
CA ASP A 1079 -6.22 39.25 58.57
C ASP A 1079 -6.80 40.03 57.37
N GLY A 1080 -6.49 41.34 57.27
CA GLY A 1080 -6.88 42.19 56.14
C GLY A 1080 -8.38 42.45 56.01
N SER A 1081 -9.17 42.18 57.05
CA SER A 1081 -10.65 42.22 56.97
C SER A 1081 -11.30 43.57 57.28
N ASN A 1082 -10.54 44.56 57.76
CA ASN A 1082 -11.04 45.86 58.23
C ASN A 1082 -10.35 47.04 57.52
N GLU A 1083 -11.02 48.21 57.52
CA GLU A 1083 -10.61 49.49 56.87
C GLU A 1083 -9.33 50.15 57.46
N GLU A 1084 -8.44 49.39 58.10
CA GLU A 1084 -7.28 49.90 58.85
C GLU A 1084 -5.94 49.91 58.08
N GLU A 1085 -5.90 49.52 56.80
CA GLU A 1085 -4.69 49.68 55.94
C GLU A 1085 -4.12 51.11 55.97
N THR A 1086 -4.96 52.13 56.22
CA THR A 1086 -4.54 53.53 56.34
C THR A 1086 -3.90 53.92 57.68
N LYS A 1087 -3.83 53.04 58.70
CA LYS A 1087 -3.32 53.39 60.05
C LYS A 1087 -1.86 53.01 60.34
N TRP A 1088 -1.23 52.14 59.57
CA TRP A 1088 0.15 51.70 59.88
C TRP A 1088 1.17 52.83 59.72
N ALA A 1089 1.11 53.58 58.62
CA ALA A 1089 2.00 54.73 58.38
C ALA A 1089 1.90 55.81 59.48
N SER A 1090 0.72 56.01 60.08
CA SER A 1090 0.56 56.91 61.23
C SER A 1090 1.15 56.34 62.53
N ARG A 1091 0.97 55.04 62.83
CA ARG A 1091 1.57 54.42 64.04
C ARG A 1091 3.10 54.50 64.06
N PHE A 1092 3.75 54.40 62.89
CA PHE A 1092 5.20 54.59 62.76
C PHE A 1092 5.62 56.06 62.66
N GLY A 1093 4.71 56.97 62.25
CA GLY A 1093 4.93 58.42 62.30
C GLY A 1093 5.11 58.98 63.72
N ASP A 1094 4.53 58.31 64.72
CA ASP A 1094 4.67 58.62 66.15
C ASP A 1094 5.88 57.94 66.83
N MET A 1095 6.86 57.44 66.07
CA MET A 1095 8.18 57.13 66.65
C MET A 1095 8.91 58.42 67.04
N PRO A 1096 9.54 58.48 68.22
CA PRO A 1096 10.18 59.71 68.70
C PRO A 1096 11.36 60.12 67.81
N ALA A 1097 11.13 61.09 66.94
CA ALA A 1097 12.16 61.75 66.14
C ALA A 1097 12.91 62.80 66.99
N THR A 1098 13.65 62.31 67.98
CA THR A 1098 14.45 63.11 68.93
C THR A 1098 15.71 62.32 69.31
N GLU A 1099 16.93 62.84 69.28
CA GLU A 1099 17.44 64.11 68.72
C GLU A 1099 18.97 63.95 68.49
N GLU A 1100 19.57 64.93 67.80
CA GLU A 1100 21.03 65.22 67.79
C GLU A 1100 22.02 64.41 66.92
N HIS A 1101 21.80 63.14 66.53
CA HIS A 1101 22.62 62.48 65.48
C HIS A 1101 21.71 61.89 64.39
N GLY A 1102 21.82 62.45 63.18
CA GLY A 1102 20.87 62.18 62.10
C GLY A 1102 21.13 60.88 61.36
N ASP A 1103 20.41 59.82 61.72
CA ASP A 1103 20.16 58.65 60.88
C ASP A 1103 18.70 58.20 61.06
N THR A 1104 17.95 58.13 59.95
CA THR A 1104 16.57 57.62 59.95
C THR A 1104 16.58 56.12 59.68
N ILE A 1105 16.12 55.31 60.63
CA ILE A 1105 15.93 53.86 60.41
C ILE A 1105 14.84 53.68 59.34
N ASP A 1106 15.22 53.10 58.20
CA ASP A 1106 14.32 52.79 57.09
C ASP A 1106 13.49 51.55 57.44
N VAL A 1107 12.27 51.77 57.96
CA VAL A 1107 11.31 50.71 58.32
C VAL A 1107 10.44 50.38 57.11
N ILE A 1108 10.61 49.17 56.59
CA ILE A 1108 9.85 48.66 55.46
C ILE A 1108 8.82 47.66 55.96
N VAL A 1109 7.54 48.03 55.86
CA VAL A 1109 6.39 47.18 56.21
C VAL A 1109 6.02 46.34 55.00
N VAL A 1110 5.85 45.03 55.19
CA VAL A 1110 5.56 44.08 54.12
C VAL A 1110 4.31 43.26 54.42
N ASP A 1111 3.43 43.13 53.44
CA ASP A 1111 2.28 42.23 53.53
C ASP A 1111 2.74 40.79 53.78
N ARG A 1112 1.91 40.04 54.50
CA ARG A 1112 2.12 38.64 54.88
C ARG A 1112 2.43 37.75 53.68
N PHE A 1113 1.84 38.06 52.53
CA PHE A 1113 2.03 37.33 51.27
C PHE A 1113 3.24 37.79 50.45
N GLU A 1114 3.71 39.03 50.65
CA GLU A 1114 4.84 39.63 49.92
C GLU A 1114 6.18 39.55 50.67
N ALA A 1115 6.16 39.37 51.99
CA ALA A 1115 7.35 39.29 52.85
C ALA A 1115 8.46 38.38 52.30
N THR A 1116 8.11 37.23 51.72
CA THR A 1116 9.11 36.28 51.17
C THR A 1116 9.67 36.65 49.80
N ASP A 1117 9.06 37.60 49.09
CA ASP A 1117 9.57 38.17 47.85
C ASP A 1117 10.33 39.47 48.11
N MET A 1118 9.96 40.24 49.13
CA MET A 1118 10.77 41.40 49.56
C MET A 1118 12.10 40.99 50.21
N LEU A 1119 12.18 39.82 50.84
CA LEU A 1119 13.48 39.22 51.22
C LEU A 1119 14.40 38.95 50.01
N ILE A 1120 13.83 38.70 48.83
CA ILE A 1120 14.60 38.58 47.56
C ILE A 1120 14.97 39.97 47.04
N GLU A 1121 14.11 40.97 47.24
CA GLU A 1121 14.36 42.37 46.89
C GLU A 1121 15.47 43.00 47.77
N LEU A 1122 15.54 42.65 49.06
CA LEU A 1122 16.67 42.94 49.94
C LEU A 1122 17.97 42.29 49.44
N ALA A 1123 17.91 41.02 49.02
CA ALA A 1123 19.04 40.35 48.40
C ALA A 1123 19.48 41.01 47.08
N ALA A 1124 18.55 41.56 46.29
CA ALA A 1124 18.90 42.39 45.14
C ALA A 1124 19.50 43.74 45.56
N CYS A 1125 18.99 44.39 46.61
CA CYS A 1125 19.49 45.66 47.13
C CYS A 1125 20.93 45.58 47.67
N GLY A 1126 21.34 44.44 48.25
CA GLY A 1126 22.73 44.21 48.68
C GLY A 1126 23.75 44.35 47.55
N LYS A 1127 23.31 44.17 46.29
CA LYS A 1127 24.12 44.39 45.08
C LYS A 1127 24.28 45.88 44.75
N VAL A 1128 23.29 46.72 45.06
CA VAL A 1128 23.29 48.17 44.75
C VAL A 1128 24.26 48.93 45.65
N VAL A 1129 24.29 48.62 46.95
CA VAL A 1129 25.22 49.24 47.91
C VAL A 1129 26.68 48.97 47.53
N ASN A 1130 27.00 47.73 47.17
CA ASN A 1130 28.35 47.31 46.79
C ASN A 1130 28.80 47.87 45.42
N ILE A 1131 27.86 48.20 44.53
CA ILE A 1131 28.15 48.96 43.30
C ILE A 1131 28.40 50.43 43.63
N GLN A 1132 27.60 51.06 44.51
CA GLN A 1132 27.79 52.46 44.89
C GLN A 1132 29.12 52.71 45.62
N GLU A 1133 29.58 51.83 46.52
CA GLU A 1133 30.91 51.98 47.13
C GLU A 1133 32.04 51.88 46.08
N LYS A 1134 31.93 50.97 45.10
CA LYS A 1134 32.92 50.84 44.02
C LYS A 1134 32.92 52.02 43.06
N GLU A 1135 31.76 52.49 42.64
CA GLU A 1135 31.64 53.64 41.74
C GLU A 1135 32.13 54.92 42.45
N MET A 1136 31.70 55.15 43.70
CA MET A 1136 32.08 56.34 44.48
C MET A 1136 33.59 56.37 44.83
N SER A 1137 34.20 55.21 45.07
CA SER A 1137 35.66 55.07 45.22
C SER A 1137 36.42 55.39 43.91
N SER A 1138 35.88 54.96 42.76
CA SER A 1138 36.53 55.19 41.47
C SER A 1138 36.35 56.61 40.91
N THR A 1139 35.22 57.28 41.16
CA THR A 1139 35.01 58.67 40.70
C THR A 1139 35.72 59.72 41.57
N ALA A 1140 36.05 59.40 42.82
CA ALA A 1140 36.81 60.30 43.70
C ALA A 1140 38.29 60.46 43.31
N ILE A 1141 38.80 59.61 42.42
CA ILE A 1141 40.21 59.59 41.97
C ILE A 1141 40.38 60.25 40.58
N SER A 1142 39.29 60.61 39.90
CA SER A 1142 39.30 61.03 38.48
C SER A 1142 38.72 62.43 38.20
N MET A 1143 38.63 63.31 39.20
CA MET A 1143 38.16 64.71 39.02
C MET A 1143 39.05 65.75 39.72
N GLU A 1144 40.35 65.68 39.45
CA GLU A 1144 41.25 66.85 39.46
C GLU A 1144 41.90 66.96 38.08
N GLU A 1145 41.21 67.56 37.10
CA GLU A 1145 41.81 68.34 36.01
C GLU A 1145 40.77 69.01 35.10
N THR A 1146 41.18 70.12 34.48
CA THR A 1146 40.51 70.90 33.41
C THR A 1146 39.20 71.63 33.73
N SER A 1147 39.36 72.93 33.97
CA SER A 1147 38.43 73.99 33.59
C SER A 1147 38.16 74.00 32.08
N ASP A 1148 36.99 74.48 31.62
CA ASP A 1148 36.85 75.88 31.19
C ASP A 1148 35.45 76.27 30.65
N THR A 1149 35.27 77.58 30.58
CA THR A 1149 34.12 78.44 30.21
C THR A 1149 33.25 78.05 29.00
N GLU A 1150 31.95 78.39 29.09
CA GLU A 1150 31.30 79.37 28.17
C GLU A 1150 30.02 79.99 28.78
N GLN A 1151 29.62 81.18 28.30
CA GLN A 1151 28.63 82.10 28.92
C GLN A 1151 27.33 82.29 28.09
N THR A 1152 26.40 83.09 28.66
CA THR A 1152 25.19 83.78 28.10
C THR A 1152 23.95 82.91 27.82
N GLU A 1153 22.68 83.36 27.95
CA GLU A 1153 22.01 84.62 28.43
C GLU A 1153 20.65 84.22 29.12
N LEU A 1154 20.11 84.90 30.15
CA LEU A 1154 19.19 86.08 30.17
C LEU A 1154 17.95 86.00 29.23
N GLU A 1155 16.73 86.43 29.58
CA GLU A 1155 16.15 86.93 30.86
C GLU A 1155 15.15 85.88 31.43
N ASP A 1156 14.22 86.06 32.39
CA ASP A 1156 13.72 87.15 33.27
C ASP A 1156 13.37 86.50 34.65
N GLY A 1157 12.84 87.23 35.64
CA GLY A 1157 12.51 86.65 36.95
C GLY A 1157 11.39 87.26 37.78
N ARG A 1158 10.93 86.48 38.77
CA ARG A 1158 10.41 86.97 40.07
C ARG A 1158 10.36 85.88 41.17
N THR A 1159 11.32 85.99 42.09
CA THR A 1159 11.28 85.63 43.53
C THR A 1159 10.31 84.57 44.08
N ALA A 1160 10.87 83.47 44.60
CA ALA A 1160 10.51 82.90 45.92
C ALA A 1160 11.63 82.00 46.47
N ASN A 1161 12.13 82.27 47.68
CA ASN A 1161 13.12 81.42 48.35
C ASN A 1161 12.47 80.13 48.86
N VAL A 1162 12.89 78.97 48.34
CA VAL A 1162 12.61 77.64 48.91
C VAL A 1162 13.90 76.83 48.93
N SER A 1163 14.12 76.10 50.02
CA SER A 1163 15.42 75.54 50.40
C SER A 1163 16.03 74.55 49.40
N SER A 1164 17.36 74.53 49.37
CA SER A 1164 18.21 73.64 48.57
C SER A 1164 17.90 72.14 48.77
N GLY A 1165 17.36 71.75 49.93
CA GLY A 1165 16.89 70.38 50.19
C GLY A 1165 15.69 69.93 49.34
N VAL A 1166 14.82 70.85 48.91
CA VAL A 1166 13.64 70.52 48.08
C VAL A 1166 14.06 70.16 46.65
N ARG A 1167 15.06 70.87 46.08
CA ARG A 1167 15.61 70.54 44.76
C ARG A 1167 16.29 69.17 44.74
N LEU A 1168 16.95 68.76 45.83
CA LEU A 1168 17.54 67.42 45.92
C LEU A 1168 16.46 66.34 46.02
N ARG A 1169 15.45 66.51 46.89
CA ARG A 1169 14.29 65.59 47.00
C ARG A 1169 13.47 65.51 45.71
N GLN A 1170 13.31 66.60 44.96
CA GLN A 1170 12.65 66.57 43.65
C GLN A 1170 13.49 65.90 42.58
N LYS A 1171 14.80 66.14 42.49
CA LYS A 1171 15.69 65.40 41.58
C LYS A 1171 15.73 63.90 41.92
N LEU A 1172 15.74 63.52 43.20
CA LEU A 1172 15.61 62.11 43.62
C LEU A 1172 14.26 61.52 43.21
N LYS A 1173 13.13 62.16 43.56
CA LYS A 1173 11.79 61.68 43.13
C LYS A 1173 11.64 61.56 41.62
N HIS A 1174 12.25 62.46 40.85
CA HIS A 1174 12.20 62.42 39.38
C HIS A 1174 13.10 61.33 38.78
N LYS A 1175 14.27 61.06 39.39
CA LYS A 1175 15.17 59.97 38.96
C LYS A 1175 14.63 58.59 39.37
N VAL A 1176 14.03 58.46 40.56
CA VAL A 1176 13.31 57.26 41.03
C VAL A 1176 12.07 56.99 40.16
N ARG A 1177 11.28 58.02 39.79
CA ARG A 1177 10.19 57.83 38.81
C ARG A 1177 10.69 57.39 37.43
N ARG A 1178 11.89 57.79 37.00
CA ARG A 1178 12.50 57.28 35.76
C ARG A 1178 13.05 55.86 35.89
N MET A 1179 13.44 55.40 37.09
CA MET A 1179 13.91 54.03 37.35
C MET A 1179 12.78 53.04 37.69
N MET A 1180 11.57 53.51 37.98
CA MET A 1180 10.35 52.68 37.99
C MET A 1180 9.66 52.61 36.60
N LEU A 1181 10.30 53.15 35.55
CA LEU A 1181 9.78 53.22 34.18
C LEU A 1181 10.79 52.65 33.14
N VAL A 1182 11.80 51.91 33.61
CA VAL A 1182 12.83 51.21 32.82
C VAL A 1182 13.08 49.85 33.49
#